data_AF-A0A1W2A4J6-F1
#
_entry.id   AF-A0A1W2A4J6-F1
#
_cell.length_a   1.000
_cell.length_b   1.000
_cell.length_c   1.000
_cell.angle_alpha   90.00
_cell.angle_beta   90.00
_cell.angle_gamma   90.00
#
_symmetry.space_group_name_H-M   'P 1'
#
loop_
_entity.id
_entity.type
_entity.pdbx_description
1 polymer ?
#
loop_
_entity_poly.entity_id
_entity_poly.type
_entity_poly.pdbx_seq_one_letter_code
_entity_poly.pdbx_strand_id
1 'polypeptide(L)'
;MPTPDQTRLDTARAHSRILDLWFALRPLTSVVRLMNSGAHPDDETSSMLAALGLRDGVNLSYACSTRGEGGQNDIGIEAGADLGALRTREMERACDILNMRMYWHGVSADDPITDFGFSKSGEETLGRWGKDALMARFVQIVRTERPDILIPTFLDIPGQHGHHRAMTAAAHQVMQAAADPEFACDLPPWQISKLYLPAWSGAGQAYDDDEPPPPATLEVPATGRDPVSGWPYARIGQMSRAFHRTQGMGRWVPAGAGQDWPLHLAESHVSGPDLAVTDGLPENLADLASLAPAIGPDLHTAQKAIAAAVAGFPNFATIAVQARTAYDHVVSAEHACPPDAAPLIAHRLAAKRVQLGHVLRLALGIEARARISDMRLRPGAQTTLEVECEPGDAPDLTVTPDLPDGWQVDGDSLRISEATSPSDGYRAAYDPADPPVPALHLDIGGASVRVPFERPPVILSTRAATLTPHAEVINLATQRRQIAVSLSDLHPSAAKPSLALPTGWQAERSDTGLTLRLPKTTAQGLYHLPLLLDGQAATSESCIDFPHIDPTMQSRPAALSVQVLHADLPPARVAYIGSGHDRVAHWLGALGADVTDLSDADLDSDAAFAPFDTVVIGIFALRFRPGLLEAMPRLHAWVRAGGHLVTLYHRPWDNWTPETTPPLRLQIGQPSLRWRVTDEAAPVTQVQDHPLLSSPNKIGPEDWNGWHKERGLYFAKSWDPAYATPLEMNDPDEAPLKGALLSAEVGKGRHTHTSLILHHQMARLVPGAFRLMANLTAPATR
;
A
#
# COMPACT_ATOMS: atom_id res chain seq x y z
N MET A 1 -10.80 17.55 16.99
CA MET A 1 -10.38 17.63 15.58
C MET A 1 -10.48 19.07 15.13
N PRO A 2 -9.58 19.57 14.27
CA PRO A 2 -9.71 20.91 13.70
C PRO A 2 -11.03 21.05 12.94
N THR A 3 -11.60 22.26 12.91
CA THR A 3 -12.75 22.56 12.04
C THR A 3 -12.34 22.54 10.56
N PRO A 4 -13.28 22.47 9.61
CA PRO A 4 -12.97 22.62 8.19
C PRO A 4 -12.19 23.89 7.89
N ASP A 5 -12.58 25.03 8.47
CA ASP A 5 -11.87 26.31 8.30
C ASP A 5 -10.47 26.30 8.91
N GLN A 6 -10.28 25.69 10.09
CA GLN A 6 -8.94 25.54 10.67
C GLN A 6 -8.04 24.68 9.77
N THR A 7 -8.58 23.60 9.21
CA THR A 7 -7.86 22.74 8.27
C THR A 7 -7.48 23.50 7.00
N ARG A 8 -8.39 24.34 6.48
CA ARG A 8 -8.11 25.22 5.33
C ARG A 8 -7.03 26.24 5.64
N LEU A 9 -7.07 26.88 6.82
CA LEU A 9 -6.05 27.84 7.25
C LEU A 9 -4.69 27.17 7.46
N ASP A 10 -4.65 25.96 8.03
CA ASP A 10 -3.41 25.19 8.20
C ASP A 10 -2.83 24.77 6.84
N THR A 11 -3.68 24.38 5.89
CA THR A 11 -3.30 24.05 4.51
C THR A 11 -2.74 25.28 3.80
N ALA A 12 -3.44 26.42 3.85
CA ALA A 12 -2.96 27.68 3.28
C ALA A 12 -1.64 28.14 3.91
N ARG A 13 -1.44 27.92 5.22
CA ARG A 13 -0.16 28.19 5.90
C ARG A 13 0.97 27.27 5.42
N ALA A 14 0.66 26.01 5.11
CA ALA A 14 1.64 25.05 4.59
C ALA A 14 2.08 25.37 3.15
N HIS A 15 1.19 25.98 2.36
CA HIS A 15 1.39 26.34 0.95
C HIS A 15 1.56 27.85 0.77
N SER A 16 2.67 28.40 1.28
CA SER A 16 2.96 29.81 1.09
C SER A 16 3.39 30.06 -0.36
N ARG A 17 2.72 30.99 -1.05
CA ARG A 17 2.96 31.30 -2.48
C ARG A 17 4.44 31.51 -2.84
N ILE A 18 5.23 32.11 -1.96
CA ILE A 18 6.67 32.34 -2.21
C ILE A 18 7.49 31.05 -2.22
N LEU A 19 7.19 30.09 -1.34
CA LEU A 19 7.84 28.78 -1.33
C LEU A 19 7.34 27.93 -2.49
N ASP A 20 6.03 27.93 -2.76
CA ASP A 20 5.45 27.21 -3.90
C ASP A 20 6.05 27.70 -5.22
N LEU A 21 6.20 29.02 -5.39
CA LEU A 21 6.85 29.61 -6.58
C LEU A 21 8.32 29.18 -6.67
N TRP A 22 9.07 29.19 -5.57
CA TRP A 22 10.45 28.72 -5.56
C TRP A 22 10.55 27.26 -6.02
N PHE A 23 9.72 26.37 -5.46
CA PHE A 23 9.72 24.95 -5.83
C PHE A 23 9.24 24.74 -7.28
N ALA A 24 8.26 25.49 -7.77
CA ALA A 24 7.83 25.43 -9.16
C ALA A 24 8.91 25.88 -10.16
N LEU A 25 9.82 26.78 -9.75
CA LEU A 25 10.95 27.21 -10.58
C LEU A 25 12.05 26.15 -10.70
N ARG A 26 12.21 25.24 -9.72
CA ARG A 26 13.35 24.29 -9.71
C ARG A 26 13.32 23.30 -10.87
N PRO A 27 12.20 22.61 -11.17
CA PRO A 27 12.14 21.69 -12.30
C PRO A 27 12.47 22.35 -13.64
N LEU A 28 12.28 23.68 -13.78
CA LEU A 28 12.59 24.38 -15.02
C LEU A 28 14.08 24.32 -15.39
N THR A 29 14.99 24.19 -14.41
CA THR A 29 16.45 24.28 -14.63
C THR A 29 17.04 23.08 -15.35
N SER A 30 16.33 21.95 -15.42
CA SER A 30 16.81 20.76 -16.14
C SER A 30 15.76 20.08 -17.01
N VAL A 31 16.17 19.50 -18.13
CA VAL A 31 15.34 18.64 -18.99
C VAL A 31 15.58 17.15 -18.76
N VAL A 32 16.49 16.80 -17.84
CA VAL A 32 16.80 15.41 -17.46
C VAL A 32 15.62 14.80 -16.74
N ARG A 33 15.34 13.52 -17.04
CA ARG A 33 14.23 12.75 -16.47
C ARG A 33 14.78 11.51 -15.79
N LEU A 34 14.38 11.28 -14.55
CA LEU A 34 14.81 10.15 -13.74
C LEU A 34 13.59 9.37 -13.25
N MET A 35 13.64 8.06 -13.42
CA MET A 35 12.68 7.12 -12.87
C MET A 35 13.32 6.35 -11.72
N ASN A 36 12.71 6.40 -10.54
CA ASN A 36 12.94 5.40 -9.50
C ASN A 36 11.92 4.26 -9.69
N SER A 37 12.27 3.02 -9.40
CA SER A 37 11.31 1.90 -9.43
C SER A 37 11.39 1.08 -8.15
N GLY A 38 10.25 0.63 -7.65
CA GLY A 38 10.16 -0.17 -6.43
C GLY A 38 8.88 -1.00 -6.39
N ALA A 39 8.67 -1.74 -5.31
CA ALA A 39 7.57 -2.69 -5.24
C ALA A 39 6.35 -2.15 -4.50
N HIS A 40 6.59 -1.35 -3.47
CA HIS A 40 5.57 -0.84 -2.57
C HIS A 40 5.64 0.69 -2.47
N PRO A 41 4.51 1.38 -2.21
CA PRO A 41 4.53 2.81 -1.88
C PRO A 41 5.11 3.04 -0.50
N ASP A 42 6.20 3.83 -0.40
CA ASP A 42 7.12 4.03 0.74
C ASP A 42 8.55 3.52 0.51
N ASP A 43 8.76 2.73 -0.55
CA ASP A 43 10.08 2.29 -0.99
C ASP A 43 10.91 3.46 -1.56
N GLU A 44 10.28 4.52 -2.09
CA GLU A 44 11.02 5.57 -2.81
C GLU A 44 12.16 6.18 -1.97
N THR A 45 13.31 6.43 -2.59
CA THR A 45 14.49 6.96 -1.88
C THR A 45 14.35 8.48 -1.68
N SER A 46 13.35 8.90 -0.89
CA SER A 46 12.78 10.26 -0.88
C SER A 46 13.81 11.36 -0.61
N SER A 47 14.83 11.11 0.21
CA SER A 47 15.87 12.12 0.50
C SER A 47 16.84 12.36 -0.66
N MET A 48 17.22 11.31 -1.40
CA MET A 48 18.02 11.43 -2.63
C MET A 48 17.20 12.15 -3.70
N LEU A 49 15.95 11.71 -3.87
CA LEU A 49 15.02 12.29 -4.84
C LEU A 49 14.74 13.77 -4.54
N ALA A 50 14.58 14.16 -3.28
CA ALA A 50 14.43 15.56 -2.89
C ALA A 50 15.64 16.42 -3.30
N ALA A 51 16.88 15.90 -3.15
CA ALA A 51 18.08 16.60 -3.59
C ALA A 51 18.11 16.73 -5.12
N LEU A 52 17.93 15.63 -5.86
CA LEU A 52 17.96 15.64 -7.33
C LEU A 52 16.87 16.54 -7.94
N GLY A 53 15.64 16.47 -7.41
CA GLY A 53 14.52 17.27 -7.89
C GLY A 53 14.68 18.76 -7.59
N LEU A 54 15.05 19.13 -6.36
CA LEU A 54 15.08 20.54 -5.93
C LEU A 54 16.42 21.22 -6.17
N ARG A 55 17.55 20.55 -5.93
CA ARG A 55 18.87 21.11 -6.19
C ARG A 55 19.13 21.17 -7.69
N ASP A 56 18.96 20.04 -8.37
CA ASP A 56 19.42 19.85 -9.76
C ASP A 56 18.32 20.09 -10.79
N GLY A 57 17.05 20.14 -10.36
CA GLY A 57 15.90 20.35 -11.24
C GLY A 57 15.50 19.12 -12.04
N VAL A 58 16.00 17.93 -11.67
CA VAL A 58 15.71 16.67 -12.37
C VAL A 58 14.21 16.35 -12.28
N ASN A 59 13.61 15.99 -13.41
CA ASN A 59 12.19 15.65 -13.50
C ASN A 59 12.00 14.21 -13.01
N LEU A 60 11.32 14.04 -11.88
CA LEU A 60 11.20 12.76 -11.21
C LEU A 60 9.95 11.98 -11.66
N SER A 61 10.09 10.67 -11.68
CA SER A 61 8.99 9.71 -11.82
C SER A 61 9.27 8.48 -10.94
N TYR A 62 8.20 7.78 -10.54
CA TYR A 62 8.27 6.54 -9.78
C TYR A 62 7.39 5.47 -10.44
N ALA A 63 7.95 4.30 -10.71
CA ALA A 63 7.22 3.14 -11.20
C ALA A 63 7.13 2.09 -10.09
N CYS A 64 5.94 1.90 -9.54
CA CYS A 64 5.71 1.00 -8.41
C CYS A 64 4.86 -0.20 -8.84
N SER A 65 5.22 -1.42 -8.42
CA SER A 65 4.48 -2.60 -8.87
C SER A 65 3.10 -2.73 -8.22
N THR A 66 3.04 -2.75 -6.89
CA THR A 66 1.85 -3.08 -6.10
C THR A 66 1.36 -1.88 -5.30
N ARG A 67 0.14 -1.90 -4.76
CA ARG A 67 -0.33 -0.84 -3.84
C ARG A 67 0.03 -1.09 -2.37
N GLY A 68 0.76 -2.16 -2.07
CA GLY A 68 1.09 -2.55 -0.70
C GLY A 68 -0.09 -3.09 0.10
N GLU A 69 -0.97 -3.83 -0.59
CA GLU A 69 -2.21 -4.44 -0.12
C GLU A 69 -2.01 -5.48 0.98
N GLY A 70 -0.84 -6.15 0.96
CA GLY A 70 -0.44 -7.21 1.89
C GLY A 70 0.27 -6.71 3.15
N GLY A 71 0.50 -5.38 3.23
CA GLY A 71 1.19 -4.69 4.32
C GLY A 71 0.38 -4.54 5.60
N GLN A 72 1.02 -3.92 6.61
CA GLN A 72 0.38 -3.57 7.88
C GLN A 72 -0.38 -2.24 7.76
N ASN A 73 -1.29 -1.96 8.70
CA ASN A 73 -2.01 -0.68 8.76
C ASN A 73 -1.99 -0.16 10.21
N ASP A 74 -1.15 0.85 10.47
CA ASP A 74 -0.96 1.42 11.81
C ASP A 74 -2.08 2.39 12.23
N ILE A 75 -2.96 2.79 11.32
CA ILE A 75 -3.95 3.86 11.55
C ILE A 75 -5.41 3.43 11.40
N GLY A 76 -5.66 2.18 11.01
CA GLY A 76 -7.00 1.72 10.67
C GLY A 76 -7.11 0.21 10.51
N ILE A 77 -8.25 -0.22 9.96
CA ILE A 77 -8.60 -1.64 9.77
C ILE A 77 -8.64 -2.05 8.30
N GLU A 78 -8.37 -1.10 7.39
CA GLU A 78 -8.31 -1.34 5.96
C GLU A 78 -7.22 -2.38 5.67
N ALA A 79 -7.53 -3.35 4.82
CA ALA A 79 -6.65 -4.45 4.43
C ALA A 79 -6.92 -4.85 2.97
N GLY A 80 -5.94 -5.49 2.32
CA GLY A 80 -6.09 -5.92 0.92
C GLY A 80 -6.38 -4.72 0.01
N ALA A 81 -7.39 -4.86 -0.85
CA ALA A 81 -7.75 -3.83 -1.82
C ALA A 81 -8.06 -2.46 -1.18
N ASP A 82 -8.74 -2.45 -0.03
CA ASP A 82 -9.08 -1.23 0.72
C ASP A 82 -7.80 -0.51 1.18
N LEU A 83 -6.81 -1.27 1.69
CA LEU A 83 -5.51 -0.71 2.07
C LEU A 83 -4.73 -0.20 0.84
N GLY A 84 -4.79 -0.91 -0.28
CA GLY A 84 -4.16 -0.47 -1.52
C GLY A 84 -4.73 0.85 -2.05
N ALA A 85 -6.05 1.05 -1.96
CA ALA A 85 -6.69 2.32 -2.31
C ALA A 85 -6.28 3.46 -1.36
N LEU A 86 -6.18 3.18 -0.06
CA LEU A 86 -5.66 4.13 0.95
C LEU A 86 -4.21 4.53 0.64
N ARG A 87 -3.31 3.55 0.49
CA ARG A 87 -1.88 3.77 0.21
C ARG A 87 -1.63 4.40 -1.16
N THR A 88 -2.54 4.22 -2.11
CA THR A 88 -2.51 4.97 -3.37
C THR A 88 -2.59 6.47 -3.11
N ARG A 89 -3.53 6.92 -2.27
CA ARG A 89 -3.68 8.34 -1.95
C ARG A 89 -2.54 8.86 -1.07
N GLU A 90 -2.00 8.03 -0.18
CA GLU A 90 -0.79 8.38 0.59
C GLU A 90 0.40 8.65 -0.35
N MET A 91 0.60 7.76 -1.35
CA MET A 91 1.64 7.92 -2.36
C MET A 91 1.43 9.17 -3.22
N GLU A 92 0.20 9.48 -3.64
CA GLU A 92 -0.10 10.71 -4.39
C GLU A 92 0.30 11.97 -3.61
N ARG A 93 0.03 12.01 -2.29
CA ARG A 93 0.47 13.11 -1.43
C ARG A 93 1.99 13.13 -1.21
N ALA A 94 2.63 11.96 -1.11
CA ALA A 94 4.08 11.87 -1.06
C ALA A 94 4.74 12.39 -2.36
N CYS A 95 4.10 12.14 -3.51
CA CYS A 95 4.47 12.64 -4.84
C CYS A 95 4.35 14.16 -4.94
N ASP A 96 3.33 14.77 -4.34
CA ASP A 96 3.16 16.24 -4.32
C ASP A 96 4.35 16.93 -3.63
N ILE A 97 4.90 16.35 -2.55
CA ILE A 97 6.06 16.90 -1.84
C ILE A 97 7.34 16.85 -2.67
N LEU A 98 7.54 15.77 -3.45
CA LEU A 98 8.74 15.57 -4.26
C LEU A 98 8.61 16.13 -5.69
N ASN A 99 7.41 16.61 -6.07
CA ASN A 99 7.05 16.89 -7.46
C ASN A 99 7.39 15.71 -8.39
N MET A 100 6.94 14.51 -7.99
CA MET A 100 7.29 13.24 -8.62
C MET A 100 6.06 12.61 -9.28
N ARG A 101 6.16 12.27 -10.56
CA ARG A 101 5.10 11.55 -11.27
C ARG A 101 5.06 10.09 -10.86
N MET A 102 3.88 9.49 -10.86
CA MET A 102 3.67 8.13 -10.37
C MET A 102 3.05 7.25 -11.44
N TYR A 103 3.53 6.02 -11.54
CA TYR A 103 3.00 4.97 -12.41
C TYR A 103 2.86 3.67 -11.62
N TRP A 104 1.70 3.04 -11.77
CA TRP A 104 1.43 1.73 -11.15
C TRP A 104 1.44 0.63 -12.20
N HIS A 105 2.03 -0.51 -11.84
CA HIS A 105 1.92 -1.73 -12.64
C HIS A 105 0.57 -2.42 -12.37
N GLY A 106 0.22 -2.63 -11.10
CA GLY A 106 -1.11 -3.09 -10.67
C GLY A 106 -2.15 -1.97 -10.79
N VAL A 107 -3.09 -2.13 -11.72
CA VAL A 107 -4.07 -1.10 -12.09
C VAL A 107 -5.51 -1.45 -11.70
N SER A 108 -5.72 -2.55 -10.98
CA SER A 108 -7.02 -2.89 -10.40
C SER A 108 -6.86 -3.77 -9.15
N ALA A 109 -7.90 -3.88 -8.34
CA ALA A 109 -7.91 -4.73 -7.15
C ALA A 109 -7.80 -6.24 -7.45
N ASP A 110 -8.15 -6.65 -8.68
CA ASP A 110 -8.10 -8.04 -9.15
C ASP A 110 -6.85 -8.32 -10.01
N ASP A 111 -5.93 -7.36 -10.13
CA ASP A 111 -4.71 -7.48 -10.91
C ASP A 111 -3.76 -8.50 -10.25
N PRO A 112 -3.16 -9.45 -11.00
CA PRO A 112 -2.17 -10.37 -10.44
C PRO A 112 -0.93 -9.65 -9.91
N ILE A 113 -0.60 -8.45 -10.42
CA ILE A 113 0.48 -7.59 -9.91
C ILE A 113 0.01 -6.91 -8.62
N THR A 114 -0.12 -7.69 -7.55
CA THR A 114 -0.58 -7.26 -6.24
C THR A 114 0.37 -7.72 -5.14
N ASP A 115 0.36 -7.03 -4.00
CA ASP A 115 1.10 -7.45 -2.83
C ASP A 115 0.40 -8.65 -2.16
N PHE A 116 0.85 -9.85 -2.52
CA PHE A 116 0.37 -11.11 -1.92
C PHE A 116 1.04 -11.43 -0.58
N GLY A 117 1.79 -10.49 -0.01
CA GLY A 117 2.58 -10.67 1.18
C GLY A 117 4.05 -10.91 0.89
N PHE A 118 4.76 -11.36 1.92
CA PHE A 118 6.21 -11.46 1.85
C PHE A 118 6.63 -12.72 1.08
N SER A 119 7.33 -12.53 -0.04
CA SER A 119 8.10 -13.55 -0.77
C SER A 119 9.59 -13.39 -0.50
N LYS A 120 10.35 -14.49 -0.61
CA LYS A 120 11.81 -14.50 -0.58
C LYS A 120 12.45 -14.47 -1.97
N SER A 121 11.68 -14.73 -3.03
CA SER A 121 12.19 -14.98 -4.38
C SER A 121 11.59 -14.02 -5.40
N GLY A 122 12.47 -13.37 -6.16
CA GLY A 122 12.06 -12.58 -7.33
C GLY A 122 11.42 -13.44 -8.42
N GLU A 123 11.91 -14.67 -8.61
CA GLU A 123 11.36 -15.62 -9.59
C GLU A 123 9.94 -16.07 -9.23
N GLU A 124 9.70 -16.42 -7.97
CA GLU A 124 8.36 -16.75 -7.48
C GLU A 124 7.41 -15.58 -7.67
N THR A 125 7.87 -14.38 -7.33
CA THR A 125 7.09 -13.15 -7.48
C THR A 125 6.72 -12.92 -8.94
N LEU A 126 7.69 -12.98 -9.86
CA LEU A 126 7.44 -12.84 -11.30
C LEU A 126 6.53 -13.94 -11.85
N GLY A 127 6.60 -15.15 -11.29
CA GLY A 127 5.69 -16.26 -11.61
C GLY A 127 4.25 -15.94 -11.21
N ARG A 128 4.03 -15.37 -10.00
CA ARG A 128 2.70 -15.00 -9.50
C ARG A 128 2.12 -13.76 -10.20
N TRP A 129 2.93 -12.72 -10.38
CA TRP A 129 2.52 -11.48 -11.06
C TRP A 129 2.32 -11.67 -12.57
N GLY A 130 2.92 -12.70 -13.15
CA GLY A 130 2.99 -12.89 -14.58
C GLY A 130 4.04 -11.97 -15.19
N LYS A 131 5.25 -12.51 -15.39
CA LYS A 131 6.41 -11.78 -15.95
C LYS A 131 6.06 -10.98 -17.21
N ASP A 132 5.36 -11.59 -18.17
CA ASP A 132 5.03 -10.94 -19.43
C ASP A 132 4.07 -9.75 -19.24
N ALA A 133 3.11 -9.88 -18.32
CA ALA A 133 2.18 -8.80 -17.99
C ALA A 133 2.90 -7.63 -17.32
N LEU A 134 3.78 -7.92 -16.35
CA LEU A 134 4.64 -6.92 -15.72
C LEU A 134 5.51 -6.20 -16.75
N MET A 135 6.19 -6.95 -17.62
CA MET A 135 7.08 -6.37 -18.63
C MET A 135 6.32 -5.55 -19.68
N ALA A 136 5.16 -6.00 -20.14
CA ALA A 136 4.32 -5.25 -21.07
C ALA A 136 3.92 -3.90 -20.47
N ARG A 137 3.50 -3.90 -19.20
CA ARG A 137 3.14 -2.67 -18.48
C ARG A 137 4.36 -1.79 -18.21
N PHE A 138 5.50 -2.36 -17.83
CA PHE A 138 6.71 -1.58 -17.56
C PHE A 138 7.25 -0.93 -18.83
N VAL A 139 7.25 -1.63 -19.98
CA VAL A 139 7.61 -1.05 -21.28
C VAL A 139 6.65 0.09 -21.65
N GLN A 140 5.33 -0.09 -21.45
CA GLN A 140 4.36 0.98 -21.67
C GLN A 140 4.67 2.21 -20.81
N ILE A 141 4.99 2.02 -19.52
CA ILE A 141 5.38 3.09 -18.59
C ILE A 141 6.65 3.79 -19.08
N VAL A 142 7.71 3.05 -19.41
CA VAL A 142 8.98 3.63 -19.89
C VAL A 142 8.81 4.39 -21.21
N ARG A 143 8.04 3.86 -22.16
CA ARG A 143 7.79 4.55 -23.45
C ARG A 143 6.88 5.76 -23.33
N THR A 144 6.01 5.79 -22.32
CA THR A 144 5.19 6.96 -21.96
C THR A 144 6.06 8.02 -21.28
N GLU A 145 6.80 7.62 -20.25
CA GLU A 145 7.57 8.51 -19.38
C GLU A 145 8.83 9.05 -20.05
N ARG A 146 9.48 8.22 -20.88
CA ARG A 146 10.78 8.47 -21.53
C ARG A 146 11.86 8.95 -20.56
N PRO A 147 12.19 8.16 -19.51
CA PRO A 147 13.22 8.54 -18.55
C PRO A 147 14.62 8.38 -19.15
N ASP A 148 15.52 9.31 -18.84
CA ASP A 148 16.93 9.20 -19.22
C ASP A 148 17.67 8.22 -18.30
N ILE A 149 17.27 8.19 -17.02
CA ILE A 149 17.91 7.43 -15.95
C ILE A 149 16.87 6.53 -15.28
N LEU A 150 17.21 5.27 -15.03
CA LEU A 150 16.43 4.34 -14.20
C LEU A 150 17.25 3.92 -12.98
N ILE A 151 16.63 3.94 -11.79
CA ILE A 151 17.23 3.49 -10.52
C ILE A 151 16.20 2.63 -9.78
N PRO A 152 16.35 1.31 -9.68
CA PRO A 152 15.56 0.52 -8.76
C PRO A 152 15.98 0.83 -7.32
N THR A 153 15.02 0.82 -6.39
CA THR A 153 15.27 1.15 -4.98
C THR A 153 16.15 0.12 -4.28
N PHE A 154 16.00 -1.15 -4.64
CA PHE A 154 16.61 -2.29 -3.96
C PHE A 154 17.47 -3.13 -4.92
N LEU A 155 18.11 -4.17 -4.39
CA LEU A 155 18.96 -5.07 -5.16
C LEU A 155 18.22 -6.39 -5.45
N ASP A 156 18.57 -7.04 -6.56
CA ASP A 156 18.20 -8.44 -6.77
C ASP A 156 19.27 -9.37 -6.17
N ILE A 157 19.30 -9.44 -4.84
CA ILE A 157 20.19 -10.35 -4.10
C ILE A 157 19.41 -11.20 -3.10
N PRO A 158 19.86 -12.44 -2.80
CA PRO A 158 19.26 -13.23 -1.74
C PRO A 158 19.34 -12.52 -0.38
N GLY A 159 18.34 -12.76 0.48
CA GLY A 159 18.17 -12.07 1.76
C GLY A 159 17.21 -10.87 1.72
N GLN A 160 16.93 -10.31 0.53
CA GLN A 160 15.95 -9.25 0.34
C GLN A 160 14.57 -9.77 -0.06
N HIS A 161 13.55 -8.91 0.03
CA HIS A 161 12.17 -9.27 -0.31
C HIS A 161 12.03 -9.61 -1.81
N GLY A 162 11.36 -10.72 -2.12
CA GLY A 162 11.07 -11.16 -3.49
C GLY A 162 10.44 -10.09 -4.39
N HIS A 163 9.57 -9.22 -3.86
CA HIS A 163 8.97 -8.14 -4.66
C HIS A 163 10.00 -7.10 -5.11
N HIS A 164 10.89 -6.70 -4.19
CA HIS A 164 11.99 -5.78 -4.46
C HIS A 164 12.94 -6.37 -5.51
N ARG A 165 13.32 -7.63 -5.31
CA ARG A 165 14.17 -8.40 -6.23
C ARG A 165 13.56 -8.51 -7.63
N ALA A 166 12.26 -8.82 -7.72
CA ALA A 166 11.53 -8.88 -9.00
C ALA A 166 11.55 -7.56 -9.75
N MET A 167 11.38 -6.43 -9.05
CA MET A 167 11.44 -5.10 -9.67
C MET A 167 12.84 -4.74 -10.17
N THR A 168 13.90 -5.10 -9.44
CA THR A 168 15.29 -4.89 -9.90
C THR A 168 15.62 -5.79 -11.09
N ALA A 169 15.19 -7.06 -11.08
CA ALA A 169 15.32 -7.94 -12.24
C ALA A 169 14.55 -7.43 -13.47
N ALA A 170 13.37 -6.84 -13.27
CA ALA A 170 12.58 -6.22 -14.33
C ALA A 170 13.23 -4.93 -14.86
N ALA A 171 13.87 -4.14 -14.00
CA ALA A 171 14.57 -2.91 -14.38
C ALA A 171 15.72 -3.16 -15.38
N HIS A 172 16.48 -4.25 -15.21
CA HIS A 172 17.47 -4.67 -16.20
C HIS A 172 16.82 -5.04 -17.55
N GLN A 173 15.73 -5.80 -17.52
CA GLN A 173 15.07 -6.28 -18.73
C GLN A 173 14.33 -5.17 -19.48
N VAL A 174 13.74 -4.21 -18.77
CA VAL A 174 12.92 -3.14 -19.38
C VAL A 174 13.78 -2.16 -20.17
N MET A 175 15.04 -1.97 -19.79
CA MET A 175 15.98 -1.12 -20.52
C MET A 175 16.16 -1.59 -21.97
N GLN A 176 16.33 -2.91 -22.17
CA GLN A 176 16.39 -3.50 -23.50
C GLN A 176 15.01 -3.57 -24.18
N ALA A 177 13.97 -4.03 -23.48
CA ALA A 177 12.65 -4.23 -24.07
C ALA A 177 11.96 -2.90 -24.49
N ALA A 178 12.18 -1.82 -23.75
CA ALA A 178 11.64 -0.51 -24.11
C ALA A 178 12.30 0.06 -25.38
N ALA A 179 13.56 -0.28 -25.64
CA ALA A 179 14.30 0.14 -26.85
C ALA A 179 13.98 -0.71 -28.10
N ASP A 180 13.37 -1.89 -27.93
CA ASP A 180 13.09 -2.81 -29.02
C ASP A 180 11.83 -2.43 -29.84
N PRO A 181 11.95 -2.01 -31.12
CA PRO A 181 10.80 -1.70 -31.97
C PRO A 181 9.85 -2.88 -32.21
N GLU A 182 10.28 -4.13 -32.00
CA GLU A 182 9.45 -5.32 -32.18
C GLU A 182 8.66 -5.70 -30.91
N PHE A 183 9.00 -5.13 -29.75
CA PHE A 183 8.23 -5.36 -28.52
C PHE A 183 6.81 -4.78 -28.65
N ALA A 184 5.81 -5.62 -28.36
CA ALA A 184 4.39 -5.28 -28.51
C ALA A 184 3.97 -4.13 -27.58
N CYS A 185 3.95 -2.91 -28.12
CA CYS A 185 3.47 -1.70 -27.48
C CYS A 185 3.18 -0.64 -28.54
N ASP A 186 2.04 0.05 -28.45
CA ASP A 186 1.62 1.07 -29.42
C ASP A 186 2.42 2.39 -29.32
N LEU A 187 3.37 2.47 -28.41
CA LEU A 187 4.22 3.64 -28.20
C LEU A 187 5.60 3.47 -28.87
N PRO A 188 6.21 4.56 -29.36
CA PRO A 188 7.55 4.52 -29.93
C PRO A 188 8.59 3.98 -28.93
N PRO A 189 9.61 3.24 -29.41
CA PRO A 189 10.69 2.76 -28.55
C PRO A 189 11.43 3.88 -27.84
N TRP A 190 11.96 3.56 -26.66
CA TRP A 190 12.75 4.47 -25.86
C TRP A 190 13.95 3.75 -25.24
N GLN A 191 15.15 4.25 -25.54
CA GLN A 191 16.38 3.79 -24.92
C GLN A 191 16.64 4.59 -23.64
N ILE A 192 16.55 3.94 -22.50
CA ILE A 192 17.05 4.50 -21.23
C ILE A 192 18.56 4.70 -21.40
N SER A 193 19.09 5.84 -20.98
CA SER A 193 20.51 6.16 -21.17
C SER A 193 21.40 5.53 -20.11
N LYS A 194 20.94 5.50 -18.85
CA LYS A 194 21.70 4.96 -17.71
C LYS A 194 20.82 4.16 -16.76
N LEU A 195 21.33 3.03 -16.29
CA LEU A 195 20.78 2.24 -15.18
C LEU A 195 21.77 2.24 -14.02
N TYR A 196 21.33 2.75 -12.88
CA TYR A 196 22.08 2.66 -11.63
C TYR A 196 21.44 1.63 -10.70
N LEU A 197 22.23 1.07 -9.80
CA LEU A 197 21.80 0.28 -8.66
C LEU A 197 22.21 0.98 -7.35
N PRO A 198 21.49 0.78 -6.24
CA PRO A 198 21.95 1.25 -4.94
C PRO A 198 23.27 0.56 -4.57
N ALA A 199 24.29 1.34 -4.17
CA ALA A 199 25.55 0.81 -3.66
C ALA A 199 25.55 0.76 -2.11
N TRP A 200 24.39 0.50 -1.52
CA TRP A 200 24.17 0.36 -0.09
C TRP A 200 23.27 -0.84 0.22
N SER A 201 23.29 -1.28 1.48
CA SER A 201 22.56 -2.45 1.95
C SER A 201 21.06 -2.22 2.03
N GLY A 202 20.27 -3.22 1.61
CA GLY A 202 18.81 -3.25 1.82
C GLY A 202 18.39 -3.91 3.14
N ALA A 203 19.35 -4.42 3.91
CA ALA A 203 19.11 -5.15 5.15
C ALA A 203 18.44 -4.31 6.24
N GLY A 204 17.68 -4.98 7.10
CA GLY A 204 16.96 -4.34 8.19
C GLY A 204 16.51 -5.33 9.28
N GLN A 205 15.37 -5.06 9.91
CA GLN A 205 14.82 -5.99 10.93
C GLN A 205 14.21 -7.25 10.30
N ALA A 206 13.68 -7.13 9.08
CA ALA A 206 12.98 -8.20 8.36
C ALA A 206 13.84 -8.93 7.32
N TYR A 207 14.82 -8.22 6.74
CA TYR A 207 15.69 -8.65 5.65
C TYR A 207 17.16 -8.62 6.07
N ASP A 208 17.98 -9.39 5.38
CA ASP A 208 19.44 -9.29 5.40
C ASP A 208 19.96 -9.18 3.96
N ASP A 209 21.27 -9.08 3.79
CA ASP A 209 21.91 -9.17 2.49
C ASP A 209 22.84 -10.38 2.52
N ASP A 210 22.56 -11.40 1.71
CA ASP A 210 23.47 -12.55 1.57
C ASP A 210 24.75 -12.17 0.80
N GLU A 211 24.67 -11.11 0.01
CA GLU A 211 25.75 -10.60 -0.82
C GLU A 211 25.97 -9.10 -0.52
N PRO A 212 27.22 -8.62 -0.45
CA PRO A 212 27.47 -7.20 -0.26
C PRO A 212 26.92 -6.39 -1.44
N PRO A 213 26.47 -5.14 -1.21
CA PRO A 213 26.05 -4.27 -2.31
C PRO A 213 27.22 -4.03 -3.29
N PRO A 214 26.92 -3.74 -4.58
CA PRO A 214 27.95 -3.46 -5.56
C PRO A 214 28.77 -2.22 -5.16
N PRO A 215 30.04 -2.11 -5.61
CA PRO A 215 30.86 -0.94 -5.29
C PRO A 215 30.28 0.33 -5.91
N ALA A 216 30.33 1.42 -5.16
CA ALA A 216 29.91 2.73 -5.65
C ALA A 216 30.80 3.19 -6.81
N THR A 217 30.19 3.66 -7.89
CA THR A 217 30.86 4.34 -9.01
C THR A 217 30.69 5.86 -8.91
N LEU A 218 29.66 6.30 -8.20
CA LEU A 218 29.20 7.67 -8.06
C LEU A 218 28.60 7.86 -6.67
N GLU A 219 28.61 9.08 -6.16
CA GLU A 219 27.87 9.46 -4.97
C GLU A 219 26.99 10.68 -5.26
N VAL A 220 25.70 10.60 -4.95
CA VAL A 220 24.77 11.72 -5.06
C VAL A 220 24.80 12.52 -3.76
N PRO A 221 25.27 13.78 -3.77
CA PRO A 221 25.31 14.56 -2.54
C PRO A 221 23.88 14.91 -2.12
N ALA A 222 23.51 14.68 -0.86
CA ALA A 222 22.19 15.02 -0.31
C ALA A 222 22.23 15.50 1.15
N THR A 223 23.42 15.67 1.73
CA THR A 223 23.64 16.29 3.06
C THR A 223 23.25 17.78 3.13
N GLY A 224 23.09 18.43 1.99
CA GLY A 224 22.78 19.86 1.85
C GLY A 224 21.36 20.28 2.24
N ARG A 225 21.05 21.55 1.93
CA ARG A 225 19.76 22.19 2.21
C ARG A 225 19.26 22.94 1.00
N ASP A 226 17.95 23.01 0.86
CA ASP A 226 17.31 23.95 -0.06
C ASP A 226 17.57 25.40 0.42
N PRO A 227 18.06 26.30 -0.44
CA PRO A 227 18.54 27.62 -0.02
C PRO A 227 17.43 28.61 0.38
N VAL A 228 16.17 28.36 -0.01
CA VAL A 228 15.05 29.28 0.27
C VAL A 228 14.23 28.82 1.48
N SER A 229 13.81 27.56 1.51
CA SER A 229 13.12 26.99 2.67
C SER A 229 14.05 26.78 3.87
N GLY A 230 15.36 26.65 3.63
CA GLY A 230 16.37 26.32 4.63
C GLY A 230 16.28 24.87 5.13
N TRP A 231 15.39 24.05 4.57
CA TRP A 231 15.21 22.66 4.98
C TRP A 231 16.32 21.77 4.39
N PRO A 232 16.91 20.84 5.18
CA PRO A 232 17.72 19.76 4.64
C PRO A 232 16.91 18.91 3.67
N TYR A 233 17.53 18.45 2.59
CA TYR A 233 16.87 17.51 1.66
C TYR A 233 16.41 16.23 2.38
N ALA A 234 17.17 15.81 3.40
CA ALA A 234 16.75 14.73 4.30
C ALA A 234 15.41 15.01 5.00
N ARG A 235 15.13 16.25 5.43
CA ARG A 235 13.83 16.61 6.04
C ARG A 235 12.71 16.70 5.00
N ILE A 236 12.99 17.22 3.81
CA ILE A 236 12.00 17.24 2.71
C ILE A 236 11.61 15.80 2.34
N GLY A 237 12.59 14.90 2.23
CA GLY A 237 12.32 13.48 2.04
C GLY A 237 11.46 12.88 3.16
N GLN A 238 11.69 13.26 4.42
CA GLN A 238 10.83 12.80 5.53
C GLN A 238 9.45 13.45 5.56
N MET A 239 9.27 14.66 5.01
CA MET A 239 7.94 15.26 4.81
C MET A 239 7.12 14.47 3.81
N SER A 240 7.75 13.97 2.74
CA SER A 240 7.12 13.04 1.79
C SER A 240 6.76 11.72 2.49
N ARG A 241 7.71 11.09 3.19
CA ARG A 241 7.46 9.83 3.92
C ARG A 241 6.39 9.93 5.01
N ALA A 242 6.16 11.12 5.58
CA ALA A 242 5.15 11.32 6.62
C ALA A 242 3.70 11.16 6.13
N PHE A 243 3.48 11.08 4.81
CA PHE A 243 2.17 10.73 4.24
C PHE A 243 1.89 9.23 4.26
N HIS A 244 2.90 8.36 4.32
CA HIS A 244 2.75 6.91 4.45
C HIS A 244 2.41 6.52 5.90
N ARG A 245 1.31 7.06 6.43
CA ARG A 245 0.91 6.90 7.83
C ARG A 245 0.49 5.48 8.15
N THR A 246 -0.05 4.75 7.16
CA THR A 246 -0.35 3.31 7.31
C THR A 246 0.88 2.48 7.69
N GLN A 247 2.09 2.92 7.35
CA GLN A 247 3.36 2.26 7.68
C GLN A 247 4.13 2.93 8.82
N GLY A 248 3.54 3.93 9.49
CA GLY A 248 4.21 4.67 10.57
C GLY A 248 5.49 5.40 10.10
N MET A 249 5.57 5.74 8.81
CA MET A 249 6.75 6.36 8.21
C MET A 249 6.81 7.87 8.47
N GLY A 250 7.98 8.44 8.22
CA GLY A 250 8.29 9.84 8.51
C GLY A 250 8.88 9.99 9.90
N ARG A 251 10.10 10.51 9.98
CA ARG A 251 10.78 10.79 11.26
C ARG A 251 11.47 12.15 11.22
N TRP A 252 11.60 12.75 12.39
CA TRP A 252 12.41 13.96 12.51
C TRP A 252 13.88 13.66 12.24
N VAL A 253 14.52 14.46 11.38
CA VAL A 253 15.96 14.39 11.11
C VAL A 253 16.67 15.55 11.83
N PRO A 254 17.52 15.27 12.83
CA PRO A 254 18.34 16.29 13.49
C PRO A 254 19.20 17.08 12.50
N ALA A 255 19.58 18.30 12.88
CA ALA A 255 20.48 19.09 12.04
C ALA A 255 21.83 18.36 11.86
N GLY A 256 22.35 18.31 10.64
CA GLY A 256 23.62 17.65 10.31
C GLY A 256 23.52 16.14 10.07
N ALA A 257 22.37 15.51 10.29
CA ALA A 257 22.17 14.07 10.11
C ALA A 257 21.74 13.66 8.68
N GLY A 258 22.10 14.46 7.67
CA GLY A 258 21.92 14.06 6.27
C GLY A 258 22.97 13.02 5.86
N GLN A 259 22.72 12.32 4.77
CA GLN A 259 23.68 11.40 4.15
C GLN A 259 23.73 11.64 2.64
N ASP A 260 24.86 11.32 2.05
CA ASP A 260 25.02 11.22 0.60
C ASP A 260 24.68 9.78 0.17
N TRP A 261 24.38 9.59 -1.11
CA TRP A 261 23.79 8.34 -1.62
C TRP A 261 24.72 7.69 -2.66
N PRO A 262 25.44 6.61 -2.31
CA PRO A 262 26.36 5.96 -3.23
C PRO A 262 25.59 5.11 -4.25
N LEU A 263 25.85 5.31 -5.54
CA LEU A 263 25.23 4.57 -6.63
C LEU A 263 26.28 3.76 -7.41
N HIS A 264 25.84 2.65 -7.98
CA HIS A 264 26.61 1.83 -8.90
C HIS A 264 26.05 1.93 -10.31
N LEU A 265 26.82 2.41 -11.27
CA LEU A 265 26.45 2.43 -12.68
C LEU A 265 26.50 1.00 -13.24
N ALA A 266 25.34 0.38 -13.42
CA ALA A 266 25.23 -0.98 -13.93
C ALA A 266 25.29 -1.03 -15.46
N GLU A 267 24.66 -0.06 -16.13
CA GLU A 267 24.64 0.02 -17.60
C GLU A 267 24.54 1.47 -18.08
N SER A 268 25.23 1.81 -19.17
CA SER A 268 25.20 3.13 -19.81
C SER A 268 25.27 3.02 -21.33
N HIS A 269 24.45 3.80 -22.03
CA HIS A 269 24.51 4.03 -23.47
C HIS A 269 25.04 5.44 -23.83
N VAL A 270 25.54 6.17 -22.85
CA VAL A 270 26.22 7.45 -23.05
C VAL A 270 27.69 7.34 -22.68
N SER A 271 28.54 8.03 -23.43
CA SER A 271 29.99 8.08 -23.22
C SER A 271 30.38 9.25 -22.32
N GLY A 272 31.43 9.08 -21.53
CA GLY A 272 32.00 10.16 -20.71
C GLY A 272 32.32 9.69 -19.30
N PRO A 273 32.84 10.58 -18.45
CA PRO A 273 32.96 10.31 -17.02
C PRO A 273 31.56 10.25 -16.36
N ASP A 274 31.47 9.57 -15.21
CA ASP A 274 30.25 9.43 -14.42
C ASP A 274 30.42 10.09 -13.04
N LEU A 275 30.65 11.41 -13.04
CA LEU A 275 30.87 12.23 -11.84
C LEU A 275 29.57 12.81 -11.29
N ALA A 276 28.54 12.93 -12.14
CA ALA A 276 27.17 13.24 -11.77
C ALA A 276 26.19 12.34 -12.54
N VAL A 277 25.01 12.09 -11.96
CA VAL A 277 23.98 11.25 -12.60
C VAL A 277 23.59 11.77 -14.00
N THR A 278 23.70 13.09 -14.21
CA THR A 278 23.35 13.80 -15.45
C THR A 278 24.44 13.79 -16.52
N ASP A 279 25.66 13.35 -16.21
CA ASP A 279 26.79 13.44 -17.15
C ASP A 279 26.49 12.70 -18.46
N GLY A 280 26.78 13.35 -19.59
CA GLY A 280 26.54 12.81 -20.93
C GLY A 280 25.10 12.95 -21.44
N LEU A 281 24.22 13.62 -20.69
CA LEU A 281 22.84 13.91 -21.08
C LEU A 281 22.64 15.40 -21.41
N PRO A 282 21.65 15.78 -22.25
CA PRO A 282 21.24 17.17 -22.37
C PRO A 282 20.70 17.67 -21.02
N GLU A 283 21.35 18.67 -20.44
CA GLU A 283 21.00 19.14 -19.10
C GLU A 283 19.83 20.11 -19.14
N ASN A 284 19.77 20.98 -20.15
CA ASN A 284 18.78 22.05 -20.24
C ASN A 284 18.25 22.26 -21.68
N LEU A 285 17.34 23.23 -21.90
CA LEU A 285 16.73 23.45 -23.22
C LEU A 285 17.74 23.84 -24.30
N ALA A 286 18.79 24.60 -23.96
CA ALA A 286 19.80 25.01 -24.93
C ALA A 286 20.60 23.82 -25.46
N ASP A 287 20.87 22.80 -24.63
CA ASP A 287 21.62 21.61 -25.05
C ASP A 287 20.85 20.80 -26.12
N LEU A 288 19.52 20.82 -26.05
CA LEU A 288 18.64 20.18 -27.04
C LEU A 288 18.72 20.85 -28.43
N ALA A 289 19.24 22.07 -28.53
CA ALA A 289 19.39 22.75 -29.83
C ALA A 289 20.38 22.03 -30.76
N SER A 290 21.32 21.26 -30.20
CA SER A 290 22.21 20.40 -30.98
C SER A 290 21.47 19.26 -31.69
N LEU A 291 20.38 18.77 -31.09
CA LEU A 291 19.53 17.69 -31.60
C LEU A 291 18.46 18.21 -32.57
N ALA A 292 18.07 19.48 -32.46
CA ALA A 292 17.12 20.13 -33.37
C ALA A 292 17.52 21.57 -33.70
N PRO A 293 18.51 21.78 -34.59
CA PRO A 293 18.99 23.12 -34.93
C PRO A 293 17.90 24.07 -35.45
N ALA A 294 16.86 23.53 -36.09
CA ALA A 294 15.74 24.30 -36.64
C ALA A 294 14.95 25.07 -35.57
N ILE A 295 14.82 24.53 -34.35
CA ILE A 295 14.16 25.19 -33.21
C ILE A 295 15.16 25.76 -32.21
N GLY A 296 16.46 25.65 -32.50
CA GLY A 296 17.55 26.10 -31.62
C GLY A 296 17.38 27.53 -31.10
N PRO A 297 17.05 28.54 -31.93
CA PRO A 297 16.85 29.91 -31.46
C PRO A 297 15.78 30.05 -30.37
N ASP A 298 14.66 29.34 -30.50
CA ASP A 298 13.59 29.33 -29.50
C ASP A 298 14.05 28.65 -28.22
N LEU A 299 14.74 27.51 -28.33
CA LEU A 299 15.28 26.79 -27.17
C LEU A 299 16.28 27.62 -26.36
N HIS A 300 17.21 28.32 -27.02
CA HIS A 300 18.17 29.20 -26.35
C HIS A 300 17.46 30.39 -25.68
N THR A 301 16.46 30.97 -26.34
CA THR A 301 15.71 32.12 -25.81
C THR A 301 14.88 31.70 -24.60
N ALA A 302 14.18 30.57 -24.69
CA ALA A 302 13.45 29.98 -23.57
C ALA A 302 14.38 29.67 -22.39
N GLN A 303 15.54 29.04 -22.64
CA GLN A 303 16.51 28.75 -21.59
C GLN A 303 17.02 30.01 -20.88
N LYS A 304 17.33 31.06 -21.66
CA LYS A 304 17.78 32.35 -21.11
C LYS A 304 16.69 33.00 -20.25
N ALA A 305 15.45 32.95 -20.70
CA ALA A 305 14.30 33.46 -19.95
C ALA A 305 14.06 32.65 -18.66
N ILE A 306 14.16 31.31 -18.70
CA ILE A 306 14.12 30.46 -17.50
C ILE A 306 15.21 30.85 -16.50
N ALA A 307 16.46 30.99 -16.96
CA ALA A 307 17.57 31.40 -16.10
C ALA A 307 17.33 32.78 -15.47
N ALA A 308 16.77 33.74 -16.24
CA ALA A 308 16.40 35.06 -15.74
C ALA A 308 15.23 35.02 -14.74
N ALA A 309 14.25 34.12 -14.93
CA ALA A 309 13.17 33.90 -13.96
C ALA A 309 13.73 33.39 -12.63
N VAL A 310 14.56 32.34 -12.66
CA VAL A 310 15.19 31.76 -11.46
C VAL A 310 16.06 32.79 -10.75
N ALA A 311 16.90 33.53 -11.48
CA ALA A 311 17.74 34.59 -10.92
C ALA A 311 16.94 35.80 -10.39
N GLY A 312 15.73 36.02 -10.90
CA GLY A 312 14.83 37.10 -10.50
C GLY A 312 14.12 36.86 -9.17
N PHE A 313 14.20 35.67 -8.58
CA PHE A 313 13.58 35.37 -7.30
C PHE A 313 14.10 36.29 -6.17
N PRO A 314 13.24 36.87 -5.30
CA PRO A 314 11.79 36.62 -5.18
C PRO A 314 10.88 37.63 -5.89
N ASN A 315 11.33 38.34 -6.93
CA ASN A 315 10.50 39.33 -7.63
C ASN A 315 9.47 38.66 -8.56
N PHE A 316 8.23 38.56 -8.09
CA PHE A 316 7.08 37.95 -8.78
C PHE A 316 6.83 38.54 -10.18
N ALA A 317 6.84 39.86 -10.32
CA ALA A 317 6.59 40.53 -11.60
C ALA A 317 7.69 40.21 -12.63
N THR A 318 8.96 40.24 -12.21
CA THR A 318 10.09 39.83 -13.06
C THR A 318 9.94 38.37 -13.48
N ILE A 319 9.62 37.47 -12.53
CA ILE A 319 9.42 36.05 -12.82
C ILE A 319 8.28 35.85 -13.82
N ALA A 320 7.14 36.52 -13.65
CA ALA A 320 5.99 36.39 -14.55
C ALA A 320 6.35 36.77 -16.00
N VAL A 321 7.07 37.89 -16.20
CA VAL A 321 7.52 38.34 -17.53
C VAL A 321 8.47 37.33 -18.18
N GLN A 322 9.43 36.83 -17.41
CA GLN A 322 10.41 35.86 -17.93
C GLN A 322 9.78 34.48 -18.17
N ALA A 323 8.89 34.01 -17.29
CA ALA A 323 8.15 32.77 -17.47
C ALA A 323 7.23 32.84 -18.69
N ARG A 324 6.59 33.99 -18.95
CA ARG A 324 5.79 34.21 -20.18
C ARG A 324 6.67 34.09 -21.42
N THR A 325 7.80 34.79 -21.43
CA THR A 325 8.73 34.75 -22.55
C THR A 325 9.19 33.30 -22.81
N ALA A 326 9.57 32.57 -21.76
CA ALA A 326 9.93 31.16 -21.88
C ALA A 326 8.77 30.30 -22.41
N TYR A 327 7.56 30.51 -21.92
CA TYR A 327 6.36 29.75 -22.31
C TYR A 327 6.10 29.90 -23.81
N ASP A 328 6.08 31.13 -24.32
CA ASP A 328 5.76 31.40 -25.72
C ASP A 328 6.82 30.79 -26.66
N HIS A 329 8.10 30.84 -26.29
CA HIS A 329 9.17 30.19 -27.07
C HIS A 329 9.16 28.66 -26.97
N VAL A 330 8.80 28.07 -25.82
CA VAL A 330 8.59 26.62 -25.71
C VAL A 330 7.43 26.19 -26.61
N VAL A 331 6.31 26.90 -26.60
CA VAL A 331 5.17 26.64 -27.50
C VAL A 331 5.57 26.77 -28.97
N SER A 332 6.34 27.80 -29.33
CA SER A 332 6.88 27.95 -30.69
C SER A 332 7.75 26.74 -31.08
N ALA A 333 8.67 26.33 -30.20
CA ALA A 333 9.55 25.18 -30.42
C ALA A 333 8.77 23.86 -30.53
N GLU A 334 7.69 23.67 -29.77
CA GLU A 334 6.80 22.51 -29.89
C GLU A 334 6.17 22.43 -31.28
N HIS A 335 5.58 23.53 -31.75
CA HIS A 335 4.92 23.58 -33.06
C HIS A 335 5.90 23.40 -34.23
N ALA A 336 7.12 23.92 -34.09
CA ALA A 336 8.15 23.85 -35.12
C ALA A 336 9.08 22.63 -34.99
N CYS A 337 8.83 21.72 -34.03
CA CYS A 337 9.71 20.59 -33.75
C CYS A 337 9.80 19.65 -34.96
N PRO A 338 11.01 19.41 -35.52
CA PRO A 338 11.18 18.50 -36.64
C PRO A 338 10.76 17.06 -36.30
N PRO A 339 10.08 16.33 -37.22
CA PRO A 339 9.60 14.97 -36.95
C PRO A 339 10.69 13.96 -36.55
N ASP A 340 11.92 14.14 -37.05
CA ASP A 340 13.09 13.32 -36.74
C ASP A 340 13.66 13.60 -35.34
N ALA A 341 13.51 14.82 -34.83
CA ALA A 341 13.93 15.18 -33.47
C ALA A 341 12.83 15.00 -32.40
N ALA A 342 11.56 15.00 -32.82
CA ALA A 342 10.40 14.91 -31.93
C ALA A 342 10.45 13.72 -30.95
N PRO A 343 10.90 12.50 -31.33
CA PRO A 343 11.03 11.39 -30.39
C PRO A 343 11.93 11.68 -29.17
N LEU A 344 12.93 12.54 -29.31
CA LEU A 344 13.91 12.85 -28.25
C LEU A 344 13.59 14.13 -27.46
N ILE A 345 12.79 15.03 -28.05
CA ILE A 345 12.62 16.41 -27.55
C ILE A 345 11.17 16.72 -27.13
N ALA A 346 10.16 16.21 -27.84
CA ALA A 346 8.79 16.69 -27.70
C ALA A 346 8.21 16.52 -26.28
N HIS A 347 8.51 15.40 -25.61
CA HIS A 347 8.05 15.15 -24.23
C HIS A 347 8.70 16.10 -23.22
N ARG A 348 9.90 16.60 -23.50
CA ARG A 348 10.61 17.57 -22.65
C ARG A 348 9.99 18.95 -22.80
N LEU A 349 9.68 19.36 -24.03
CA LEU A 349 8.99 20.62 -24.28
C LEU A 349 7.60 20.62 -23.64
N ALA A 350 6.84 19.52 -23.77
CA ALA A 350 5.54 19.37 -23.14
C ALA A 350 5.61 19.53 -21.62
N ALA A 351 6.60 18.89 -20.98
CA ALA A 351 6.84 19.05 -19.55
C ALA A 351 7.17 20.51 -19.18
N LYS A 352 8.01 21.19 -19.97
CA LYS A 352 8.36 22.61 -19.74
C LYS A 352 7.17 23.53 -19.90
N ARG A 353 6.30 23.29 -20.89
CA ARG A 353 5.08 24.07 -21.10
C ARG A 353 4.15 23.99 -19.89
N VAL A 354 3.93 22.79 -19.35
CA VAL A 354 3.12 22.59 -18.13
C VAL A 354 3.76 23.28 -16.92
N GLN A 355 5.06 23.05 -16.68
CA GLN A 355 5.80 23.67 -15.58
C GLN A 355 5.77 25.21 -15.62
N LEU A 356 5.95 25.79 -16.82
CA LEU A 356 5.90 27.24 -17.02
C LEU A 356 4.49 27.80 -16.78
N GLY A 357 3.43 27.05 -17.12
CA GLY A 357 2.06 27.40 -16.76
C GLY A 357 1.87 27.53 -15.25
N HIS A 358 2.37 26.55 -14.47
CA HIS A 358 2.32 26.62 -13.00
C HIS A 358 3.11 27.79 -12.42
N VAL A 359 4.31 28.06 -12.95
CA VAL A 359 5.10 29.23 -12.56
C VAL A 359 4.36 30.53 -12.88
N LEU A 360 3.72 30.64 -14.05
CA LEU A 360 2.92 31.81 -14.43
C LEU A 360 1.75 32.02 -13.46
N ARG A 361 1.00 30.96 -13.13
CA ARG A 361 -0.10 31.01 -12.15
C ARG A 361 0.38 31.59 -10.82
N LEU A 362 1.46 31.04 -10.27
CA LEU A 362 1.98 31.45 -8.96
C LEU A 362 2.61 32.85 -8.99
N ALA A 363 3.34 33.18 -10.06
CA ALA A 363 4.00 34.47 -10.23
C ALA A 363 3.01 35.63 -10.42
N LEU A 364 1.90 35.39 -11.13
CA LEU A 364 0.81 36.35 -11.32
C LEU A 364 -0.13 36.43 -10.10
N GLY A 365 0.05 35.56 -9.10
CA GLY A 365 -0.76 35.58 -7.89
C GLY A 365 -2.19 35.07 -8.09
N ILE A 366 -2.38 34.12 -9.00
CA ILE A 366 -3.70 33.54 -9.31
C ILE A 366 -4.04 32.47 -8.28
N GLU A 367 -5.14 32.67 -7.56
CA GLU A 367 -5.74 31.65 -6.69
C GLU A 367 -7.07 31.18 -7.29
N ALA A 368 -7.27 29.87 -7.34
CA ALA A 368 -8.53 29.28 -7.77
C ALA A 368 -8.79 28.03 -6.92
N ARG A 369 -10.02 27.90 -6.42
CA ARG A 369 -10.45 26.82 -5.52
C ARG A 369 -11.84 26.36 -5.94
N ALA A 370 -12.04 25.05 -5.92
CA ALA A 370 -13.35 24.44 -6.14
C ALA A 370 -13.70 23.50 -5.00
N ARG A 371 -14.93 23.62 -4.51
CA ARG A 371 -15.48 22.86 -3.40
C ARG A 371 -16.84 22.30 -3.77
N ILE A 372 -17.12 21.08 -3.32
CA ILE A 372 -18.44 20.48 -3.40
C ILE A 372 -18.96 20.28 -1.97
N SER A 373 -20.27 20.41 -1.75
CA SER A 373 -20.90 20.26 -0.43
C SER A 373 -21.04 18.80 0.02
N ASP A 374 -21.24 17.86 -0.90
CA ASP A 374 -21.29 16.42 -0.63
C ASP A 374 -20.12 15.67 -1.30
N MET A 375 -19.35 14.95 -0.48
CA MET A 375 -18.18 14.17 -0.93
C MET A 375 -18.53 12.74 -1.34
N ARG A 376 -19.77 12.28 -1.13
CA ARG A 376 -20.22 10.91 -1.40
C ARG A 376 -21.45 10.94 -2.29
N LEU A 377 -21.20 11.01 -3.59
CA LEU A 377 -22.25 11.13 -4.58
C LEU A 377 -22.65 9.75 -5.11
N ARG A 378 -23.84 9.65 -5.69
CA ARG A 378 -24.30 8.48 -6.44
C ARG A 378 -24.66 8.91 -7.87
N PRO A 379 -24.70 7.99 -8.85
CA PRO A 379 -25.21 8.30 -10.18
C PRO A 379 -26.62 8.91 -10.09
N GLY A 380 -26.86 9.99 -10.83
CA GLY A 380 -28.08 10.80 -10.74
C GLY A 380 -28.08 11.89 -9.65
N ALA A 381 -27.02 11.98 -8.83
CA ALA A 381 -26.94 13.00 -7.79
C ALA A 381 -26.81 14.42 -8.37
N GLN A 382 -27.33 15.39 -7.63
CA GLN A 382 -27.16 16.82 -7.87
C GLN A 382 -26.61 17.46 -6.59
N THR A 383 -25.56 18.26 -6.74
CA THR A 383 -24.86 18.94 -5.64
C THR A 383 -24.45 20.35 -6.05
N THR A 384 -24.00 21.16 -5.09
CA THR A 384 -23.50 22.52 -5.35
C THR A 384 -21.97 22.48 -5.54
N LEU A 385 -21.49 23.16 -6.57
CA LEU A 385 -20.08 23.44 -6.85
C LEU A 385 -19.82 24.92 -6.55
N GLU A 386 -19.03 25.17 -5.52
CA GLU A 386 -18.55 26.51 -5.16
C GLU A 386 -17.17 26.72 -5.79
N VAL A 387 -17.05 27.76 -6.63
CA VAL A 387 -15.78 28.18 -7.24
C VAL A 387 -15.38 29.54 -6.70
N GLU A 388 -14.20 29.63 -6.09
CA GLU A 388 -13.57 30.87 -5.66
C GLU A 388 -12.37 31.14 -6.56
N CYS A 389 -12.23 32.38 -7.01
CA CYS A 389 -11.11 32.78 -7.85
C CYS A 389 -10.64 34.19 -7.50
N GLU A 390 -9.33 34.34 -7.29
CA GLU A 390 -8.63 35.61 -7.25
C GLU A 390 -7.71 35.68 -8.48
N PRO A 391 -7.99 36.58 -9.45
CA PRO A 391 -7.31 36.58 -10.74
C PRO A 391 -5.87 37.13 -10.70
N GLY A 392 -5.43 37.70 -9.57
CA GLY A 392 -4.13 38.33 -9.45
C GLY A 392 -3.87 39.37 -10.56
N ASP A 393 -2.66 39.36 -11.11
CA ASP A 393 -2.22 40.26 -12.19
C ASP A 393 -2.52 39.69 -13.60
N ALA A 394 -3.50 38.78 -13.74
CA ALA A 394 -3.89 38.15 -15.01
C ALA A 394 -5.28 38.63 -15.49
N PRO A 395 -5.36 39.71 -16.29
CA PRO A 395 -6.64 40.29 -16.72
C PRO A 395 -7.44 39.39 -17.67
N ASP A 396 -6.76 38.50 -18.40
CA ASP A 396 -7.38 37.58 -19.37
C ASP A 396 -7.60 36.17 -18.80
N LEU A 397 -7.57 36.01 -17.47
CA LEU A 397 -7.78 34.71 -16.82
C LEU A 397 -9.20 34.20 -17.10
N THR A 398 -9.29 32.99 -17.64
CA THR A 398 -10.54 32.22 -17.70
C THR A 398 -10.44 31.02 -16.78
N VAL A 399 -11.49 30.78 -15.99
CA VAL A 399 -11.60 29.61 -15.10
C VAL A 399 -12.84 28.82 -15.46
N THR A 400 -12.67 27.54 -15.76
CA THR A 400 -13.77 26.63 -16.10
C THR A 400 -13.64 25.31 -15.35
N PRO A 401 -14.74 24.66 -14.93
CA PRO A 401 -14.68 23.31 -14.39
C PRO A 401 -14.26 22.29 -15.47
N ASP A 402 -13.21 21.52 -15.19
CA ASP A 402 -12.77 20.36 -15.97
C ASP A 402 -13.27 19.10 -15.27
N LEU A 403 -14.28 18.46 -15.84
CA LEU A 403 -15.10 17.45 -15.17
C LEU A 403 -14.99 16.08 -15.84
N PRO A 404 -15.12 14.98 -15.08
CA PRO A 404 -15.18 13.63 -15.65
C PRO A 404 -16.37 13.44 -16.60
N ASP A 405 -16.28 12.43 -17.46
CA ASP A 405 -17.38 12.05 -18.34
C ASP A 405 -18.69 11.79 -17.56
N GLY A 406 -19.79 12.34 -18.07
CA GLY A 406 -21.12 12.23 -17.46
C GLY A 406 -21.40 13.26 -16.36
N TRP A 407 -20.48 14.16 -16.05
CA TRP A 407 -20.70 15.27 -15.11
C TRP A 407 -21.04 16.54 -15.88
N GLN A 408 -21.96 17.34 -15.35
CA GLN A 408 -22.41 18.59 -15.98
C GLN A 408 -22.59 19.67 -14.92
N VAL A 409 -22.17 20.89 -15.25
CA VAL A 409 -22.37 22.07 -14.40
C VAL A 409 -23.30 23.06 -15.09
N ASP A 410 -24.32 23.53 -14.37
CA ASP A 410 -25.24 24.60 -14.78
C ASP A 410 -25.34 25.62 -13.63
N GLY A 411 -24.72 26.79 -13.81
CA GLY A 411 -24.51 27.74 -12.72
C GLY A 411 -23.59 27.16 -11.63
N ASP A 412 -24.10 27.08 -10.41
CA ASP A 412 -23.45 26.42 -9.27
C ASP A 412 -23.89 24.97 -9.08
N SER A 413 -24.78 24.45 -9.94
CA SER A 413 -25.33 23.12 -9.80
C SER A 413 -24.53 22.10 -10.62
N LEU A 414 -23.89 21.17 -9.92
CA LEU A 414 -23.21 20.01 -10.50
C LEU A 414 -24.14 18.80 -10.51
N ARG A 415 -24.32 18.17 -11.66
CA ARG A 415 -25.14 16.97 -11.87
C ARG A 415 -24.28 15.81 -12.34
N ILE A 416 -24.52 14.64 -11.77
CA ILE A 416 -23.85 13.38 -12.10
C ILE A 416 -24.83 12.53 -12.89
N SER A 417 -24.44 12.07 -14.08
CA SER A 417 -25.26 11.18 -14.92
C SER A 417 -25.61 9.88 -14.20
N GLU A 418 -26.78 9.31 -14.50
CA GLU A 418 -27.18 7.98 -14.01
C GLU A 418 -26.29 6.85 -14.56
N ALA A 419 -25.58 7.09 -15.67
CA ALA A 419 -24.68 6.12 -16.29
C ALA A 419 -23.24 6.18 -15.74
N THR A 420 -22.94 7.11 -14.82
CA THR A 420 -21.59 7.25 -14.25
C THR A 420 -21.20 6.01 -13.45
N SER A 421 -20.00 5.50 -13.69
CA SER A 421 -19.46 4.36 -12.95
C SER A 421 -19.00 4.76 -11.55
N PRO A 422 -18.98 3.83 -10.57
CA PRO A 422 -18.40 4.09 -9.26
C PRO A 422 -16.94 4.52 -9.35
N SER A 423 -16.48 5.29 -8.37
CA SER A 423 -15.08 5.67 -8.27
C SER A 423 -14.20 4.46 -8.02
N ASP A 424 -13.09 4.43 -8.75
CA ASP A 424 -12.02 3.45 -8.57
C ASP A 424 -10.85 4.07 -7.81
N GLY A 425 -10.40 3.37 -6.77
CA GLY A 425 -9.22 3.72 -5.98
C GLY A 425 -7.89 3.37 -6.66
N TYR A 426 -7.89 2.59 -7.75
CA TYR A 426 -6.68 2.04 -8.39
C TYR A 426 -6.26 2.83 -9.66
N ARG A 427 -6.11 4.15 -9.54
CA ARG A 427 -5.65 5.00 -10.66
C ARG A 427 -4.29 4.54 -11.17
N ALA A 428 -4.13 4.40 -12.48
CA ALA A 428 -2.92 3.84 -13.09
C ALA A 428 -1.69 4.77 -13.06
N ALA A 429 -1.90 6.08 -12.91
CA ALA A 429 -0.85 7.09 -12.84
C ALA A 429 -1.33 8.35 -12.09
N TYR A 430 -0.38 9.17 -11.64
CA TYR A 430 -0.63 10.47 -11.03
C TYR A 430 0.48 11.47 -11.39
N ASP A 431 0.10 12.70 -11.72
CA ASP A 431 1.03 13.80 -12.00
C ASP A 431 0.64 15.03 -11.16
N PRO A 432 1.47 15.47 -10.21
CA PRO A 432 1.21 16.70 -9.45
C PRO A 432 1.03 17.94 -10.33
N ALA A 433 1.66 17.96 -11.51
CA ALA A 433 1.58 19.06 -12.46
C ALA A 433 0.39 18.94 -13.43
N ASP A 434 -0.27 17.78 -13.51
CA ASP A 434 -1.49 17.59 -14.28
C ASP A 434 -2.51 16.75 -13.49
N PRO A 435 -3.08 17.32 -12.41
CA PRO A 435 -3.94 16.59 -11.49
C PRO A 435 -5.19 16.04 -12.20
N PRO A 436 -5.72 14.89 -11.74
CA PRO A 436 -6.87 14.26 -12.38
C PRO A 436 -8.16 15.05 -12.15
N VAL A 437 -9.10 14.93 -13.08
CA VAL A 437 -10.46 15.45 -12.93
C VAL A 437 -11.22 14.74 -11.79
N PRO A 438 -12.14 15.42 -11.07
CA PRO A 438 -12.57 16.80 -11.28
C PRO A 438 -11.54 17.85 -10.82
N ALA A 439 -11.37 18.89 -11.65
CA ALA A 439 -10.43 19.98 -11.45
C ALA A 439 -11.00 21.30 -11.99
N LEU A 440 -10.32 22.42 -11.71
CA LEU A 440 -10.51 23.67 -12.43
C LEU A 440 -9.44 23.77 -13.52
N HIS A 441 -9.86 24.09 -14.74
CA HIS A 441 -9.00 24.50 -15.83
C HIS A 441 -8.87 26.03 -15.85
N LEU A 442 -7.63 26.50 -15.83
CA LEU A 442 -7.25 27.90 -15.88
C LEU A 442 -6.57 28.15 -17.23
N ASP A 443 -7.11 29.06 -18.02
CA ASP A 443 -6.45 29.64 -19.19
C ASP A 443 -5.87 31.00 -18.82
N ILE A 444 -4.54 31.10 -18.80
CA ILE A 444 -3.78 32.30 -18.49
C ILE A 444 -3.18 32.80 -19.79
N GLY A 445 -3.97 33.46 -20.65
CA GLY A 445 -3.51 33.99 -21.94
C GLY A 445 -2.80 32.91 -22.79
N GLY A 446 -3.47 31.78 -23.01
CA GLY A 446 -2.99 30.60 -23.73
C GLY A 446 -2.27 29.57 -22.86
N ALA A 447 -1.83 29.94 -21.65
CA ALA A 447 -1.19 28.99 -20.73
C ALA A 447 -2.24 28.22 -19.92
N SER A 448 -2.38 26.93 -20.24
CA SER A 448 -3.32 26.00 -19.59
C SER A 448 -2.74 25.41 -18.29
N VAL A 449 -3.48 25.52 -17.18
CA VAL A 449 -3.12 24.96 -15.87
C VAL A 449 -4.34 24.28 -15.26
N ARG A 450 -4.18 23.07 -14.70
CA ARG A 450 -5.22 22.44 -13.88
C ARG A 450 -4.95 22.62 -12.39
N VAL A 451 -6.02 22.82 -11.63
CA VAL A 451 -6.01 22.91 -10.16
C VAL A 451 -7.02 21.91 -9.62
N PRO A 452 -6.64 20.94 -8.77
CA PRO A 452 -7.58 19.95 -8.29
C PRO A 452 -8.64 20.62 -7.41
N PHE A 453 -9.81 19.98 -7.30
CA PHE A 453 -10.77 20.38 -6.27
C PHE A 453 -10.13 20.20 -4.88
N GLU A 454 -10.48 21.05 -3.91
CA GLU A 454 -9.84 20.99 -2.59
C GLU A 454 -9.99 19.61 -1.94
N ARG A 455 -11.15 18.98 -2.17
CA ARG A 455 -11.41 17.57 -1.89
C ARG A 455 -12.32 17.01 -2.99
N PRO A 456 -11.86 16.07 -3.83
CA PRO A 456 -12.70 15.46 -4.85
C PRO A 456 -13.69 14.47 -4.21
N PRO A 457 -14.96 14.43 -4.66
CA PRO A 457 -15.94 13.47 -4.14
C PRO A 457 -15.68 12.07 -4.73
N VAL A 458 -16.24 11.06 -4.08
CA VAL A 458 -16.32 9.68 -4.60
C VAL A 458 -17.72 9.39 -5.11
N ILE A 459 -17.81 8.65 -6.22
CA ILE A 459 -19.05 8.12 -6.77
C ILE A 459 -19.28 6.71 -6.22
N LEU A 460 -20.33 6.53 -5.45
CA LEU A 460 -20.75 5.23 -4.91
C LEU A 460 -21.61 4.47 -5.94
N SER A 461 -21.87 3.20 -5.69
CA SER A 461 -22.65 2.30 -6.54
C SER A 461 -24.15 2.65 -6.57
N THR A 462 -24.89 2.22 -7.59
CA THR A 462 -26.35 2.42 -7.63
C THR A 462 -27.12 1.44 -6.74
N ARG A 463 -26.50 0.31 -6.35
CA ARG A 463 -27.07 -0.71 -5.47
C ARG A 463 -26.02 -1.20 -4.48
N ALA A 464 -26.16 -0.79 -3.22
CA ALA A 464 -25.17 -1.07 -2.20
C ALA A 464 -25.81 -1.55 -0.89
N ALA A 465 -25.09 -2.40 -0.17
CA ALA A 465 -25.38 -2.75 1.21
C ALA A 465 -24.17 -3.42 1.86
N THR A 466 -24.04 -3.26 3.16
CA THR A 466 -23.03 -3.92 3.98
C THR A 466 -23.65 -5.08 4.74
N LEU A 467 -23.06 -6.28 4.63
CA LEU A 467 -23.48 -7.46 5.39
C LEU A 467 -22.65 -7.58 6.67
N THR A 468 -23.34 -7.75 7.81
CA THR A 468 -22.69 -8.08 9.08
C THR A 468 -23.36 -9.30 9.74
N PRO A 469 -22.66 -10.44 9.88
CA PRO A 469 -21.30 -10.69 9.39
C PRO A 469 -21.24 -10.84 7.86
N HIS A 470 -20.07 -10.63 7.26
CA HIS A 470 -19.79 -10.94 5.84
C HIS A 470 -19.18 -12.34 5.67
N ALA A 471 -18.74 -12.97 6.75
CA ALA A 471 -18.16 -14.30 6.78
C ALA A 471 -18.59 -15.03 8.07
N GLU A 472 -18.88 -16.33 7.99
CA GLU A 472 -19.40 -17.12 9.11
C GLU A 472 -19.01 -18.60 8.98
N VAL A 473 -19.01 -19.33 10.11
CA VAL A 473 -18.76 -20.78 10.15
C VAL A 473 -19.96 -21.55 10.70
N ILE A 474 -20.25 -22.69 10.09
CA ILE A 474 -21.19 -23.68 10.61
C ILE A 474 -20.44 -24.98 10.90
N ASN A 475 -20.31 -25.28 12.18
CA ASN A 475 -19.76 -26.55 12.64
C ASN A 475 -20.86 -27.62 12.70
N LEU A 476 -20.70 -28.66 11.89
CA LEU A 476 -21.62 -29.78 11.80
C LEU A 476 -21.71 -30.59 13.11
N ALA A 477 -20.67 -30.54 13.96
CA ALA A 477 -20.67 -31.18 15.28
C ALA A 477 -21.63 -30.52 16.28
N THR A 478 -22.08 -29.29 16.01
CA THR A 478 -23.02 -28.54 16.86
C THR A 478 -24.46 -28.59 16.30
N GLN A 479 -25.45 -28.13 17.08
CA GLN A 479 -26.84 -27.99 16.62
C GLN A 479 -27.13 -26.67 15.89
N ARG A 480 -26.19 -25.71 15.86
CA ARG A 480 -26.40 -24.40 15.21
C ARG A 480 -26.52 -24.58 13.70
N ARG A 481 -27.67 -24.16 13.14
CA ARG A 481 -27.94 -24.15 11.68
C ARG A 481 -28.55 -22.84 11.19
N GLN A 482 -28.44 -21.79 12.00
CA GLN A 482 -29.01 -20.48 11.70
C GLN A 482 -27.91 -19.41 11.79
N ILE A 483 -27.92 -18.49 10.82
CA ILE A 483 -27.05 -17.32 10.76
C ILE A 483 -27.95 -16.09 10.66
N ALA A 484 -27.77 -15.13 11.56
CA ALA A 484 -28.40 -13.83 11.48
C ALA A 484 -27.44 -12.88 10.76
N VAL A 485 -27.94 -12.20 9.72
CA VAL A 485 -27.20 -11.24 8.92
C VAL A 485 -27.91 -9.90 9.02
N SER A 486 -27.26 -8.92 9.61
CA SER A 486 -27.70 -7.54 9.61
C SER A 486 -27.26 -6.85 8.32
N LEU A 487 -28.09 -5.97 7.79
CA LEU A 487 -27.80 -5.13 6.64
C LEU A 487 -27.73 -3.67 7.05
N SER A 488 -26.65 -2.98 6.70
CA SER A 488 -26.52 -1.52 6.82
C SER A 488 -26.25 -0.90 5.45
N ASP A 489 -26.32 0.43 5.38
CA ASP A 489 -25.99 1.21 4.18
C ASP A 489 -26.79 0.80 2.93
N LEU A 490 -28.02 0.31 3.15
CA LEU A 490 -28.90 -0.18 2.09
C LEU A 490 -29.28 0.96 1.13
N HIS A 491 -28.88 0.81 -0.12
CA HIS A 491 -29.20 1.72 -1.20
C HIS A 491 -29.67 0.96 -2.45
N PRO A 492 -30.82 1.34 -3.05
CA PRO A 492 -31.83 2.26 -2.52
C PRO A 492 -32.43 1.74 -1.21
N SER A 493 -32.83 2.65 -0.30
CA SER A 493 -33.36 2.26 1.03
C SER A 493 -34.65 1.42 0.97
N ALA A 494 -35.40 1.52 -0.13
CA ALA A 494 -36.60 0.74 -0.38
C ALA A 494 -36.34 -0.63 -1.05
N ALA A 495 -35.10 -0.94 -1.42
CA ALA A 495 -34.75 -2.17 -2.10
C ALA A 495 -35.07 -3.40 -1.25
N LYS A 496 -35.44 -4.50 -1.91
CA LYS A 496 -35.74 -5.79 -1.26
C LYS A 496 -34.48 -6.67 -1.27
N PRO A 497 -33.83 -6.89 -0.12
CA PRO A 497 -32.65 -7.74 -0.05
C PRO A 497 -33.02 -9.22 -0.11
N SER A 498 -32.19 -10.00 -0.79
CA SER A 498 -32.22 -11.46 -0.81
C SER A 498 -30.81 -12.01 -1.01
N LEU A 499 -30.57 -13.26 -0.65
CA LEU A 499 -29.31 -13.96 -0.95
C LEU A 499 -29.54 -14.95 -2.08
N ALA A 500 -28.56 -15.12 -2.96
CA ALA A 500 -28.53 -16.25 -3.88
C ALA A 500 -28.15 -17.52 -3.09
N LEU A 501 -29.11 -18.44 -2.94
CA LEU A 501 -29.00 -19.58 -2.03
C LEU A 501 -28.75 -20.92 -2.75
N PRO A 502 -27.95 -21.83 -2.16
CA PRO A 502 -27.89 -23.22 -2.56
C PRO A 502 -29.24 -23.93 -2.38
N THR A 503 -29.42 -25.04 -3.08
CA THR A 503 -30.63 -25.86 -2.96
C THR A 503 -30.88 -26.29 -1.51
N GLY A 504 -32.10 -26.06 -1.04
CA GLY A 504 -32.56 -26.45 0.31
C GLY A 504 -32.29 -25.43 1.42
N TRP A 505 -31.46 -24.41 1.17
CA TRP A 505 -31.25 -23.33 2.13
C TRP A 505 -32.44 -22.35 2.08
N GLN A 506 -32.72 -21.71 3.20
CA GLN A 506 -33.83 -20.76 3.32
C GLN A 506 -33.33 -19.45 3.93
N ALA A 507 -33.75 -18.32 3.37
CA ALA A 507 -33.53 -17.01 3.96
C ALA A 507 -34.87 -16.32 4.20
N GLU A 508 -35.07 -15.85 5.42
CA GLU A 508 -36.25 -15.09 5.84
C GLU A 508 -35.83 -13.66 6.18
N ARG A 509 -36.63 -12.67 5.83
CA ARG A 509 -36.36 -11.28 6.20
C ARG A 509 -36.59 -11.09 7.70
N SER A 510 -35.67 -10.40 8.36
CA SER A 510 -35.83 -9.90 9.73
C SER A 510 -35.93 -8.37 9.73
N ASP A 511 -36.20 -7.78 10.90
CA ASP A 511 -36.30 -6.32 11.06
C ASP A 511 -35.01 -5.59 10.63
N THR A 512 -33.86 -6.21 10.86
CA THR A 512 -32.52 -5.63 10.63
C THR A 512 -31.77 -6.24 9.45
N GLY A 513 -32.35 -7.21 8.72
CA GLY A 513 -31.66 -7.87 7.61
C GLY A 513 -32.28 -9.21 7.20
N LEU A 514 -31.48 -10.28 7.25
CA LEU A 514 -31.84 -11.63 6.79
C LEU A 514 -31.47 -12.68 7.85
N THR A 515 -32.32 -13.69 8.01
CA THR A 515 -32.05 -14.90 8.79
C THR A 515 -31.90 -16.09 7.84
N LEU A 516 -30.69 -16.63 7.77
CA LEU A 516 -30.36 -17.79 6.94
C LEU A 516 -30.50 -19.08 7.76
N ARG A 517 -31.16 -20.08 7.20
CA ARG A 517 -31.35 -21.42 7.77
C ARG A 517 -30.79 -22.48 6.83
N LEU A 518 -29.87 -23.29 7.36
CA LEU A 518 -29.21 -24.37 6.63
C LEU A 518 -29.92 -25.71 6.91
N PRO A 519 -30.03 -26.61 5.91
CA PRO A 519 -30.45 -27.99 6.14
C PRO A 519 -29.54 -28.73 7.14
N LYS A 520 -30.11 -29.70 7.86
CA LYS A 520 -29.32 -30.57 8.76
C LYS A 520 -28.22 -31.34 8.03
N THR A 521 -28.47 -31.74 6.78
CA THR A 521 -27.58 -32.56 5.94
C THR A 521 -26.74 -31.74 4.96
N THR A 522 -26.30 -30.55 5.35
CA THR A 522 -25.48 -29.68 4.49
C THR A 522 -24.08 -30.26 4.30
N ALA A 523 -23.59 -30.30 3.05
CA ALA A 523 -22.24 -30.77 2.73
C ALA A 523 -21.18 -29.77 3.23
N GLN A 524 -20.02 -30.28 3.64
CA GLN A 524 -18.86 -29.44 4.00
C GLN A 524 -18.35 -28.70 2.75
N GLY A 525 -17.91 -27.46 2.94
CA GLY A 525 -17.42 -26.60 1.86
C GLY A 525 -17.60 -25.12 2.16
N LEU A 526 -16.94 -24.30 1.34
CA LEU A 526 -17.09 -22.84 1.33
C LEU A 526 -18.21 -22.46 0.37
N TYR A 527 -19.22 -21.75 0.87
CA TYR A 527 -20.35 -21.25 0.08
C TYR A 527 -20.28 -19.73 0.01
N HIS A 528 -20.28 -19.18 -1.20
CA HIS A 528 -20.41 -17.74 -1.43
C HIS A 528 -21.86 -17.43 -1.81
N LEU A 529 -22.51 -16.58 -1.02
CA LEU A 529 -23.91 -16.21 -1.18
C LEU A 529 -24.01 -14.74 -1.59
N PRO A 530 -24.05 -14.43 -2.89
CA PRO A 530 -24.26 -13.06 -3.37
C PRO A 530 -25.52 -12.43 -2.78
N LEU A 531 -25.40 -11.17 -2.34
CA LEU A 531 -26.52 -10.33 -1.98
C LEU A 531 -27.13 -9.72 -3.24
N LEU A 532 -28.44 -9.84 -3.35
CA LEU A 532 -29.24 -9.27 -4.41
C LEU A 532 -30.18 -8.21 -3.84
N LEU A 533 -30.25 -7.04 -4.46
CA LEU A 533 -31.22 -5.98 -4.20
C LEU A 533 -32.18 -5.89 -5.37
N ASP A 534 -33.46 -6.21 -5.13
CA ASP A 534 -34.50 -6.33 -6.17
C ASP A 534 -34.12 -7.31 -7.30
N GLY A 535 -33.43 -8.40 -6.95
CA GLY A 535 -32.97 -9.42 -7.88
C GLY A 535 -31.70 -9.06 -8.67
N GLN A 536 -31.09 -7.90 -8.43
CA GLN A 536 -29.83 -7.46 -9.05
C GLN A 536 -28.67 -7.54 -8.07
N ALA A 537 -27.46 -7.82 -8.55
CA ALA A 537 -26.27 -7.89 -7.70
C ALA A 537 -26.03 -6.57 -6.96
N ALA A 538 -25.66 -6.68 -5.68
CA ALA A 538 -25.31 -5.55 -4.83
C ALA A 538 -23.81 -5.46 -4.61
N THR A 539 -23.33 -4.28 -4.25
CA THR A 539 -21.94 -4.06 -3.83
C THR A 539 -21.85 -3.68 -2.35
N SER A 540 -20.75 -4.02 -1.71
CA SER A 540 -20.36 -3.45 -0.42
C SER A 540 -19.29 -2.40 -0.66
N GLU A 541 -19.41 -1.27 0.01
CA GLU A 541 -18.61 -0.07 -0.24
C GLU A 541 -17.74 0.26 0.98
N SER A 542 -16.43 0.35 0.77
CA SER A 542 -15.46 0.84 1.75
C SER A 542 -15.08 2.27 1.40
N CYS A 543 -15.72 3.25 2.02
CA CYS A 543 -15.37 4.66 1.86
C CYS A 543 -14.22 5.02 2.81
N ILE A 544 -13.10 5.47 2.25
CA ILE A 544 -11.87 5.77 2.98
C ILE A 544 -11.67 7.28 2.97
N ASP A 545 -11.64 7.87 4.17
CA ASP A 545 -11.50 9.31 4.36
C ASP A 545 -10.64 9.59 5.61
N PHE A 546 -9.35 9.82 5.39
CA PHE A 546 -8.41 10.22 6.44
C PHE A 546 -7.94 11.66 6.23
N PRO A 547 -7.62 12.42 7.31
CA PRO A 547 -7.27 13.83 7.20
C PRO A 547 -6.06 14.17 6.32
N HIS A 548 -5.17 13.22 6.03
CA HIS A 548 -3.94 13.43 5.25
C HIS A 548 -4.06 13.05 3.77
N ILE A 549 -5.21 12.54 3.32
CA ILE A 549 -5.42 12.12 1.93
C ILE A 549 -6.74 12.66 1.36
N ASP A 550 -6.85 12.65 0.03
CA ASP A 550 -8.14 12.84 -0.63
C ASP A 550 -9.05 11.61 -0.41
N PRO A 551 -10.39 11.81 -0.35
CA PRO A 551 -11.32 10.70 -0.28
C PRO A 551 -11.09 9.68 -1.40
N THR A 552 -11.21 8.41 -1.03
CA THR A 552 -11.17 7.30 -1.97
C THR A 552 -12.16 6.24 -1.54
N MET A 553 -12.40 5.27 -2.41
CA MET A 553 -13.25 4.15 -2.06
C MET A 553 -12.84 2.86 -2.77
N GLN A 554 -13.34 1.76 -2.25
CA GLN A 554 -13.35 0.47 -2.91
C GLN A 554 -14.77 -0.10 -2.88
N SER A 555 -15.14 -0.78 -3.95
CA SER A 555 -16.38 -1.54 -4.02
C SER A 555 -16.06 -2.99 -4.35
N ARG A 556 -16.81 -3.89 -3.74
CA ARG A 556 -16.72 -5.33 -4.03
C ARG A 556 -18.12 -5.93 -4.11
N PRO A 557 -18.30 -7.05 -4.81
CA PRO A 557 -19.55 -7.80 -4.76
C PRO A 557 -19.95 -8.05 -3.30
N ALA A 558 -21.16 -7.65 -2.93
CA ALA A 558 -21.71 -7.91 -1.61
C ALA A 558 -22.08 -9.39 -1.53
N ALA A 559 -21.45 -10.12 -0.61
CA ALA A 559 -21.71 -11.55 -0.43
C ALA A 559 -21.47 -11.98 1.02
N LEU A 560 -22.21 -12.99 1.47
CA LEU A 560 -21.92 -13.74 2.69
C LEU A 560 -21.11 -14.99 2.33
N SER A 561 -19.93 -15.15 2.92
CA SER A 561 -19.16 -16.39 2.82
C SER A 561 -19.45 -17.28 4.02
N VAL A 562 -19.88 -18.52 3.79
CA VAL A 562 -20.19 -19.49 4.84
C VAL A 562 -19.33 -20.72 4.68
N GLN A 563 -18.45 -20.99 5.65
CA GLN A 563 -17.71 -22.23 5.71
C GLN A 563 -18.47 -23.27 6.54
N VAL A 564 -18.90 -24.34 5.88
CA VAL A 564 -19.47 -25.50 6.55
C VAL A 564 -18.37 -26.52 6.76
N LEU A 565 -18.11 -26.90 8.00
CA LEU A 565 -17.06 -27.85 8.35
C LEU A 565 -17.48 -28.75 9.51
N HIS A 566 -16.76 -29.85 9.71
CA HIS A 566 -16.81 -30.64 10.93
C HIS A 566 -15.52 -30.41 11.74
N ALA A 567 -15.66 -30.00 13.00
CA ALA A 567 -14.58 -29.97 13.96
C ALA A 567 -15.10 -30.39 15.34
N ASP A 568 -14.49 -31.41 15.92
CA ASP A 568 -14.75 -31.80 17.29
C ASP A 568 -14.13 -30.77 18.24
N LEU A 569 -14.86 -30.44 19.31
CA LEU A 569 -14.43 -29.47 20.32
C LEU A 569 -14.09 -30.18 21.63
N PRO A 570 -12.99 -29.81 22.30
CA PRO A 570 -12.72 -30.30 23.64
C PRO A 570 -13.73 -29.69 24.64
N PRO A 571 -14.10 -30.41 25.71
CA PRO A 571 -14.91 -29.85 26.79
C PRO A 571 -14.05 -28.95 27.69
N ALA A 572 -13.65 -27.79 27.17
CA ALA A 572 -12.73 -26.86 27.82
C ALA A 572 -13.30 -25.45 27.89
N ARG A 573 -13.11 -24.80 29.03
CA ARG A 573 -13.31 -23.35 29.19
C ARG A 573 -12.05 -22.63 28.75
N VAL A 574 -12.17 -21.79 27.75
CA VAL A 574 -11.05 -21.10 27.09
C VAL A 574 -11.10 -19.61 27.42
N ALA A 575 -10.01 -19.07 27.96
CA ALA A 575 -9.80 -17.62 28.02
C ALA A 575 -9.01 -17.17 26.79
N TYR A 576 -9.45 -16.09 26.14
CA TYR A 576 -8.70 -15.43 25.08
C TYR A 576 -8.19 -14.07 25.57
N ILE A 577 -6.94 -13.75 25.24
CA ILE A 577 -6.33 -12.43 25.51
C ILE A 577 -5.88 -11.86 24.17
N GLY A 578 -6.77 -11.16 23.48
CA GLY A 578 -6.51 -10.57 22.16
C GLY A 578 -5.98 -9.14 22.21
N SER A 579 -5.20 -8.72 21.20
CA SER A 579 -4.73 -7.33 21.06
C SER A 579 -5.67 -6.41 20.28
N GLY A 580 -6.78 -6.94 19.76
CA GLY A 580 -7.66 -6.26 18.79
C GLY A 580 -7.24 -6.41 17.32
N HIS A 581 -6.12 -7.08 17.03
CA HIS A 581 -5.60 -7.26 15.67
C HIS A 581 -6.00 -8.60 15.03
N ASP A 582 -6.82 -9.40 15.70
CA ASP A 582 -7.38 -10.63 15.18
C ASP A 582 -8.78 -10.90 15.74
N ARG A 583 -9.43 -11.97 15.26
CA ARG A 583 -10.79 -12.37 15.66
C ARG A 583 -10.85 -13.83 16.13
N VAL A 584 -9.78 -14.37 16.70
CA VAL A 584 -9.71 -15.80 17.08
C VAL A 584 -10.79 -16.17 18.11
N ALA A 585 -11.02 -15.34 19.14
CA ALA A 585 -12.11 -15.57 20.10
C ALA A 585 -13.48 -15.66 19.42
N HIS A 586 -13.77 -14.73 18.50
CA HIS A 586 -15.02 -14.75 17.73
C HIS A 586 -15.16 -16.06 16.94
N TRP A 587 -14.10 -16.49 16.26
CA TRP A 587 -14.12 -17.71 15.46
C TRP A 587 -14.24 -18.99 16.28
N LEU A 588 -13.60 -19.05 17.45
CA LEU A 588 -13.79 -20.13 18.42
C LEU A 588 -15.24 -20.20 18.92
N GLY A 589 -15.84 -19.07 19.24
CA GLY A 589 -17.26 -18.99 19.63
C GLY A 589 -18.20 -19.40 18.50
N ALA A 590 -17.94 -18.95 17.26
CA ALA A 590 -18.70 -19.35 16.08
C ALA A 590 -18.61 -20.86 15.79
N LEU A 591 -17.45 -21.47 16.09
CA LEU A 591 -17.23 -22.92 16.00
C LEU A 591 -18.00 -23.70 17.08
N GLY A 592 -18.34 -23.05 18.19
CA GLY A 592 -19.10 -23.59 19.31
C GLY A 592 -18.31 -23.81 20.60
N ALA A 593 -17.08 -23.29 20.70
CA ALA A 593 -16.25 -23.42 21.91
C ALA A 593 -16.77 -22.51 23.04
N ASP A 594 -16.55 -22.93 24.30
CA ASP A 594 -16.79 -22.11 25.48
C ASP A 594 -15.59 -21.17 25.68
N VAL A 595 -15.64 -20.02 25.02
CA VAL A 595 -14.56 -19.02 24.99
C VAL A 595 -15.01 -17.69 25.58
N THR A 596 -14.18 -17.14 26.46
CA THR A 596 -14.36 -15.82 27.07
C THR A 596 -13.20 -14.93 26.69
N ASP A 597 -13.48 -13.76 26.11
CA ASP A 597 -12.49 -12.72 25.85
C ASP A 597 -12.23 -11.93 27.14
N LEU A 598 -10.99 -11.93 27.63
CA LEU A 598 -10.63 -11.28 28.89
C LEU A 598 -10.32 -9.80 28.69
N SER A 599 -10.97 -8.95 29.48
CA SER A 599 -10.71 -7.51 29.53
C SER A 599 -9.41 -7.19 30.28
N ASP A 600 -8.90 -5.97 30.15
CA ASP A 600 -7.71 -5.54 30.92
C ASP A 600 -7.97 -5.59 32.43
N ALA A 601 -9.19 -5.25 32.86
CA ALA A 601 -9.57 -5.30 34.26
C ALA A 601 -9.59 -6.74 34.81
N ASP A 602 -9.90 -7.72 33.97
CA ASP A 602 -9.86 -9.14 34.37
C ASP A 602 -8.42 -9.57 34.66
N LEU A 603 -7.43 -9.05 33.91
CA LEU A 603 -6.01 -9.43 34.05
C LEU A 603 -5.41 -9.00 35.40
N ASP A 604 -5.97 -7.98 36.04
CA ASP A 604 -5.51 -7.49 37.35
C ASP A 604 -5.88 -8.43 38.52
N SER A 605 -6.89 -9.27 38.33
CA SER A 605 -7.40 -10.19 39.35
C SER A 605 -6.45 -11.37 39.62
N ASP A 606 -6.22 -11.69 40.89
CA ASP A 606 -5.44 -12.88 41.29
C ASP A 606 -6.15 -14.21 40.96
N ALA A 607 -7.45 -14.16 40.69
CA ALA A 607 -8.25 -15.32 40.30
C ALA A 607 -8.57 -15.36 38.80
N ALA A 608 -8.00 -14.45 37.99
CA ALA A 608 -8.34 -14.25 36.58
C ALA A 608 -8.38 -15.56 35.76
N PHE A 609 -7.40 -16.43 35.98
CA PHE A 609 -7.22 -17.65 35.16
C PHE A 609 -7.84 -18.91 35.78
N ALA A 610 -8.24 -18.86 37.06
CA ALA A 610 -8.76 -20.03 37.77
C ALA A 610 -10.01 -20.67 37.15
N PRO A 611 -10.94 -19.92 36.51
CA PRO A 611 -12.11 -20.51 35.85
C PRO A 611 -11.81 -21.20 34.53
N PHE A 612 -10.58 -21.15 34.00
CA PHE A 612 -10.27 -21.61 32.66
C PHE A 612 -9.36 -22.83 32.68
N ASP A 613 -9.55 -23.71 31.70
CA ASP A 613 -8.73 -24.91 31.50
C ASP A 613 -7.58 -24.59 30.51
N THR A 614 -7.84 -23.68 29.56
CA THR A 614 -6.88 -23.18 28.58
C THR A 614 -6.91 -21.66 28.49
N VAL A 615 -5.74 -21.01 28.43
CA VAL A 615 -5.59 -19.58 28.12
C VAL A 615 -4.85 -19.45 26.80
N VAL A 616 -5.40 -18.68 25.86
CA VAL A 616 -4.79 -18.38 24.57
C VAL A 616 -4.40 -16.90 24.54
N ILE A 617 -3.11 -16.63 24.38
CA ILE A 617 -2.59 -15.28 24.14
C ILE A 617 -2.55 -15.03 22.64
N GLY A 618 -3.34 -14.06 22.19
CA GLY A 618 -3.47 -13.64 20.80
C GLY A 618 -2.22 -12.97 20.23
N ILE A 619 -2.23 -12.70 18.93
CA ILE A 619 -1.07 -12.07 18.28
C ILE A 619 -0.87 -10.66 18.81
N PHE A 620 0.39 -10.26 18.99
CA PHE A 620 0.79 -8.93 19.49
C PHE A 620 0.25 -8.55 20.88
N ALA A 621 -0.44 -9.46 21.59
CA ALA A 621 -1.06 -9.14 22.87
C ALA A 621 -0.01 -8.72 23.91
N LEU A 622 1.16 -9.35 23.95
CA LEU A 622 2.25 -8.97 24.85
C LEU A 622 2.78 -7.55 24.61
N ARG A 623 2.60 -7.01 23.40
CA ARG A 623 2.99 -5.65 23.05
C ARG A 623 1.93 -4.63 23.42
N PHE A 624 0.67 -4.93 23.13
CA PHE A 624 -0.41 -3.94 23.13
C PHE A 624 -1.42 -4.08 24.28
N ARG A 625 -1.42 -5.19 25.03
CA ARG A 625 -2.33 -5.38 26.16
C ARG A 625 -1.69 -4.94 27.47
N PRO A 626 -2.19 -3.84 28.09
CA PRO A 626 -1.71 -3.42 29.40
C PRO A 626 -1.90 -4.51 30.46
N GLY A 627 -0.98 -4.63 31.40
CA GLY A 627 -1.08 -5.59 32.51
C GLY A 627 -0.75 -7.04 32.16
N LEU A 628 -0.68 -7.40 30.87
CA LEU A 628 -0.42 -8.79 30.48
C LEU A 628 0.99 -9.26 30.87
N LEU A 629 2.02 -8.43 30.69
CA LEU A 629 3.39 -8.77 31.09
C LEU A 629 3.50 -8.96 32.60
N GLU A 630 2.82 -8.10 33.36
CA GLU A 630 2.73 -8.15 34.81
C GLU A 630 1.98 -9.39 35.29
N ALA A 631 1.02 -9.90 34.50
CA ALA A 631 0.27 -11.11 34.77
C ALA A 631 1.03 -12.41 34.42
N MET A 632 2.10 -12.36 33.63
CA MET A 632 2.85 -13.55 33.19
C MET A 632 3.34 -14.45 34.33
N PRO A 633 3.88 -13.93 35.47
CA PRO A 633 4.24 -14.78 36.60
C PRO A 633 3.05 -15.57 37.17
N ARG A 634 1.85 -14.97 37.20
CA ARG A 634 0.62 -15.66 37.64
C ARG A 634 0.19 -16.72 36.62
N LEU A 635 0.26 -16.41 35.33
CA LEU A 635 0.02 -17.40 34.26
C LEU A 635 0.98 -18.58 34.36
N HIS A 636 2.27 -18.35 34.60
CA HIS A 636 3.25 -19.43 34.78
C HIS A 636 2.92 -20.31 35.98
N ALA A 637 2.48 -19.72 37.10
CA ALA A 637 2.05 -20.47 38.28
C ALA A 637 0.79 -21.30 37.98
N TRP A 638 -0.18 -20.72 37.26
CA TRP A 638 -1.39 -21.41 36.80
C TRP A 638 -1.09 -22.58 35.86
N VAL A 639 -0.16 -22.41 34.90
CA VAL A 639 0.32 -23.49 34.03
C VAL A 639 0.92 -24.62 34.89
N ARG A 640 1.84 -24.31 35.81
CA ARG A 640 2.45 -25.34 36.69
C ARG A 640 1.41 -26.10 37.51
N ALA A 641 0.28 -25.47 37.83
CA ALA A 641 -0.82 -26.07 38.57
C ALA A 641 -1.76 -26.96 37.75
N GLY A 642 -1.69 -26.94 36.41
CA GLY A 642 -2.52 -27.77 35.52
C GLY A 642 -3.08 -27.05 34.29
N GLY A 643 -2.91 -25.73 34.20
CA GLY A 643 -3.41 -24.94 33.07
C GLY A 643 -2.69 -25.23 31.75
N HIS A 644 -3.40 -25.07 30.63
CA HIS A 644 -2.79 -25.05 29.30
C HIS A 644 -2.63 -23.61 28.79
N LEU A 645 -1.40 -23.13 28.64
CA LEU A 645 -1.12 -21.86 27.99
C LEU A 645 -0.80 -22.07 26.52
N VAL A 646 -1.53 -21.40 25.63
CA VAL A 646 -1.24 -21.31 24.20
C VAL A 646 -0.79 -19.89 23.88
N THR A 647 0.36 -19.74 23.25
CA THR A 647 0.81 -18.46 22.69
C THR A 647 0.78 -18.55 21.17
N LEU A 648 0.01 -17.67 20.53
CA LEU A 648 0.11 -17.46 19.08
C LEU A 648 1.42 -16.71 18.76
N TYR A 649 1.74 -16.60 17.47
CA TYR A 649 3.02 -16.02 17.06
C TYR A 649 3.21 -14.60 17.61
N HIS A 650 4.45 -14.29 17.97
CA HIS A 650 4.89 -12.97 18.41
C HIS A 650 6.19 -12.62 17.68
N ARG A 651 6.55 -11.34 17.66
CA ARG A 651 7.84 -10.86 17.16
C ARG A 651 8.82 -10.74 18.33
N PRO A 652 10.14 -10.82 18.09
CA PRO A 652 11.13 -10.61 19.15
C PRO A 652 10.94 -9.31 19.94
N TRP A 653 10.46 -8.25 19.28
CA TRP A 653 10.22 -6.93 19.88
C TRP A 653 8.79 -6.73 20.43
N ASP A 654 7.92 -7.74 20.41
CA ASP A 654 6.61 -7.69 21.05
C ASP A 654 6.71 -7.96 22.57
N ASN A 655 7.72 -7.38 23.22
CA ASN A 655 8.10 -7.63 24.60
C ASN A 655 8.38 -9.11 24.93
N TRP A 656 8.88 -9.86 23.94
CA TRP A 656 9.24 -11.26 24.12
C TRP A 656 10.66 -11.41 24.68
N THR A 657 10.77 -11.81 25.94
CA THR A 657 12.05 -12.18 26.56
C THR A 657 12.14 -13.70 26.64
N PRO A 658 13.10 -14.36 25.96
CA PRO A 658 13.12 -15.81 25.83
C PRO A 658 13.10 -16.58 27.15
N GLU A 659 13.63 -16.01 28.22
CA GLU A 659 13.77 -16.62 29.54
C GLU A 659 12.57 -16.39 30.47
N THR A 660 11.77 -15.35 30.25
CA THR A 660 10.75 -14.91 31.22
C THR A 660 9.35 -14.76 30.66
N THR A 661 9.20 -14.59 29.34
CA THR A 661 7.89 -14.56 28.70
C THR A 661 7.27 -15.97 28.64
N PRO A 662 7.90 -16.99 28.03
CA PRO A 662 7.38 -18.36 28.08
C PRO A 662 7.68 -19.02 29.44
N PRO A 663 6.91 -20.04 29.88
CA PRO A 663 7.17 -20.77 31.13
C PRO A 663 8.50 -21.56 31.16
N LEU A 664 9.02 -21.92 29.99
CA LEU A 664 10.34 -22.52 29.75
C LEU A 664 11.00 -21.81 28.56
N ARG A 665 12.33 -21.75 28.55
CA ARG A 665 13.10 -20.95 27.57
C ARG A 665 12.65 -21.22 26.13
N LEU A 666 12.26 -20.17 25.41
CA LEU A 666 11.91 -20.23 23.98
C LEU A 666 12.30 -18.93 23.30
N GLN A 667 13.17 -19.02 22.29
CA GLN A 667 13.69 -17.88 21.57
C GLN A 667 13.12 -17.81 20.14
N ILE A 668 12.47 -16.70 19.82
CA ILE A 668 11.94 -16.41 18.48
C ILE A 668 13.09 -16.03 17.52
N GLY A 669 12.97 -16.45 16.27
CA GLY A 669 13.94 -16.21 15.21
C GLY A 669 13.98 -14.78 14.66
N GLN A 670 15.17 -14.36 14.20
CA GLN A 670 15.42 -13.08 13.52
C GLN A 670 16.66 -13.23 12.60
N PRO A 671 16.72 -12.59 11.41
CA PRO A 671 15.67 -11.80 10.75
C PRO A 671 14.45 -12.64 10.34
N SER A 672 13.29 -12.01 10.16
CA SER A 672 12.02 -12.71 9.87
C SER A 672 12.15 -13.60 8.63
N LEU A 673 12.86 -13.14 7.59
CA LEU A 673 13.14 -13.89 6.37
C LEU A 673 13.69 -15.30 6.65
N ARG A 674 14.59 -15.48 7.61
CA ARG A 674 15.22 -16.79 7.90
C ARG A 674 14.37 -17.73 8.74
N TRP A 675 13.32 -17.20 9.37
CA TRP A 675 12.50 -17.92 10.35
C TRP A 675 11.01 -17.82 10.00
N ARG A 676 10.70 -18.04 8.72
CA ARG A 676 9.35 -18.06 8.17
C ARG A 676 9.29 -19.02 6.98
N VAL A 677 8.09 -19.49 6.67
CA VAL A 677 7.80 -20.27 5.46
C VAL A 677 6.70 -19.56 4.69
N THR A 678 7.08 -18.98 3.55
CA THR A 678 6.28 -18.03 2.77
C THR A 678 5.36 -18.69 1.77
N ASP A 679 5.74 -19.86 1.27
CA ASP A 679 4.94 -20.62 0.33
C ASP A 679 3.75 -21.25 1.06
N GLU A 680 2.54 -20.77 0.77
CA GLU A 680 1.28 -21.33 1.26
C GLU A 680 1.06 -22.79 0.86
N ALA A 681 1.72 -23.28 -0.19
CA ALA A 681 1.66 -24.67 -0.63
C ALA A 681 2.78 -25.53 -0.03
N ALA A 682 3.71 -24.96 0.73
CA ALA A 682 4.83 -25.69 1.32
C ALA A 682 4.34 -26.93 2.07
N PRO A 683 4.94 -28.11 1.84
CA PRO A 683 4.57 -29.33 2.55
C PRO A 683 4.77 -29.18 4.06
N VAL A 684 3.79 -29.67 4.82
CA VAL A 684 3.88 -29.75 6.29
C VAL A 684 4.05 -31.21 6.68
N THR A 685 5.19 -31.53 7.29
CA THR A 685 5.53 -32.90 7.69
C THR A 685 5.38 -33.06 9.19
N GLN A 686 4.61 -34.07 9.61
CA GLN A 686 4.59 -34.50 10.99
C GLN A 686 5.83 -35.33 11.28
N VAL A 687 6.71 -34.82 12.15
CA VAL A 687 7.97 -35.46 12.53
C VAL A 687 7.91 -36.16 13.88
N GLN A 688 6.90 -35.87 14.69
CA GLN A 688 6.67 -36.52 15.98
C GLN A 688 5.17 -36.72 16.21
N ASP A 689 4.79 -37.89 16.71
CA ASP A 689 3.43 -38.13 17.17
C ASP A 689 3.11 -37.24 18.36
N HIS A 690 1.99 -36.50 18.26
CA HIS A 690 1.61 -35.57 19.31
C HIS A 690 0.08 -35.47 19.46
N PRO A 691 -0.46 -35.37 20.69
CA PRO A 691 -1.90 -35.23 20.93
C PRO A 691 -2.53 -34.04 20.20
N LEU A 692 -1.79 -32.93 20.04
CA LEU A 692 -2.27 -31.73 19.34
C LEU A 692 -2.55 -31.96 17.84
N LEU A 693 -2.01 -33.02 17.23
CA LEU A 693 -2.27 -33.37 15.84
C LEU A 693 -3.26 -34.54 15.68
N SER A 694 -3.69 -35.15 16.79
CA SER A 694 -4.50 -36.37 16.76
C SER A 694 -5.81 -36.29 17.55
N SER A 695 -6.02 -35.25 18.36
CA SER A 695 -7.20 -35.12 19.22
C SER A 695 -7.53 -33.67 19.57
N PRO A 696 -8.84 -33.33 19.67
CA PRO A 696 -9.99 -34.17 19.32
C PRO A 696 -10.12 -34.43 17.81
N ASN A 697 -9.49 -33.61 16.97
CA ASN A 697 -9.46 -33.80 15.53
C ASN A 697 -8.14 -34.46 15.11
N LYS A 698 -8.20 -35.41 14.17
CA LYS A 698 -7.00 -35.91 13.48
C LYS A 698 -6.62 -34.90 12.39
N ILE A 699 -5.41 -34.36 12.47
CA ILE A 699 -4.85 -33.42 11.50
C ILE A 699 -4.11 -34.20 10.43
N GLY A 700 -4.56 -34.08 9.18
CA GLY A 700 -3.98 -34.76 8.02
C GLY A 700 -3.48 -33.78 6.95
N PRO A 701 -2.90 -34.29 5.84
CA PRO A 701 -2.49 -33.47 4.71
C PRO A 701 -3.59 -32.52 4.19
N GLU A 702 -4.85 -32.95 4.24
CA GLU A 702 -6.00 -32.17 3.79
C GLU A 702 -6.28 -30.91 4.63
N ASP A 703 -5.86 -30.88 5.89
CA ASP A 703 -6.04 -29.73 6.76
C ASP A 703 -5.08 -28.57 6.42
N TRP A 704 -4.09 -28.84 5.56
CA TRP A 704 -3.16 -27.84 5.04
C TRP A 704 -3.57 -27.31 3.65
N ASN A 705 -4.66 -27.81 3.06
CA ASN A 705 -5.15 -27.38 1.76
C ASN A 705 -5.84 -26.01 1.83
N GLY A 706 -5.68 -25.21 0.78
CA GLY A 706 -6.33 -23.89 0.67
C GLY A 706 -5.82 -22.87 1.67
N TRP A 707 -4.63 -23.08 2.23
CA TRP A 707 -3.94 -22.12 3.08
C TRP A 707 -3.70 -20.83 2.30
N HIS A 708 -3.87 -19.69 2.94
CA HIS A 708 -3.78 -18.38 2.30
C HIS A 708 -2.60 -17.59 2.86
N LYS A 709 -1.72 -17.07 2.00
CA LYS A 709 -0.49 -16.31 2.32
C LYS A 709 0.72 -17.20 2.64
N GLU A 710 1.02 -17.43 3.91
CA GLU A 710 2.26 -18.07 4.37
C GLU A 710 1.93 -19.18 5.36
N ARG A 711 2.75 -20.23 5.50
CA ARG A 711 2.50 -21.27 6.52
C ARG A 711 2.62 -20.70 7.93
N GLY A 712 3.67 -19.89 8.13
CA GLY A 712 3.88 -19.17 9.37
C GLY A 712 5.11 -18.26 9.31
N LEU A 713 5.27 -17.47 10.36
CA LEU A 713 6.34 -16.49 10.50
C LEU A 713 6.84 -16.38 11.93
N TYR A 714 8.07 -15.91 12.09
CA TYR A 714 8.75 -15.81 13.37
C TYR A 714 8.80 -17.16 14.10
N PHE A 715 9.23 -18.20 13.39
CA PHE A 715 9.45 -19.52 13.96
C PHE A 715 10.46 -19.41 15.11
N ALA A 716 10.25 -20.22 16.15
CA ALA A 716 11.26 -20.33 17.20
C ALA A 716 12.58 -20.83 16.59
N LYS A 717 13.70 -20.24 17.01
CA LYS A 717 15.05 -20.65 16.57
C LYS A 717 15.79 -21.52 17.56
N SER A 718 15.44 -21.42 18.84
CA SER A 718 15.95 -22.30 19.89
C SER A 718 14.98 -22.38 21.06
N TRP A 719 14.97 -23.48 21.79
CA TRP A 719 14.01 -23.75 22.85
C TRP A 719 14.60 -24.72 23.88
N ASP A 720 13.94 -24.81 25.03
CA ASP A 720 14.24 -25.78 26.09
C ASP A 720 14.04 -27.23 25.58
N PRO A 721 14.89 -28.19 25.96
CA PRO A 721 14.75 -29.60 25.55
C PRO A 721 13.40 -30.25 25.86
N ALA A 722 12.62 -29.71 26.81
CA ALA A 722 11.28 -30.20 27.12
C ALA A 722 10.23 -29.95 26.03
N TYR A 723 10.48 -29.04 25.08
CA TYR A 723 9.55 -28.81 23.97
C TYR A 723 9.65 -29.88 22.89
N ALA A 724 8.56 -30.59 22.68
CA ALA A 724 8.32 -31.37 21.47
C ALA A 724 8.07 -30.42 20.28
N THR A 725 8.52 -30.83 19.09
CA THR A 725 8.39 -30.08 17.83
C THR A 725 7.77 -30.98 16.77
N PRO A 726 6.45 -31.16 16.79
CA PRO A 726 5.80 -32.20 15.99
C PRO A 726 5.71 -31.90 14.49
N LEU A 727 5.99 -30.66 14.06
CA LEU A 727 5.91 -30.24 12.66
C LEU A 727 7.27 -29.75 12.16
N GLU A 728 7.57 -30.08 10.91
CA GLU A 728 8.61 -29.40 10.13
C GLU A 728 8.07 -28.97 8.76
N MET A 729 8.60 -27.86 8.24
CA MET A 729 8.26 -27.28 6.94
C MET A 729 9.36 -26.32 6.47
N ASN A 730 9.45 -26.08 5.17
CA ASN A 730 10.39 -25.14 4.56
C ASN A 730 9.83 -24.59 3.25
N ASP A 731 10.31 -23.42 2.87
CA ASP A 731 10.19 -22.96 1.48
C ASP A 731 11.04 -23.84 0.55
N PRO A 732 10.76 -23.85 -0.77
CA PRO A 732 11.62 -24.54 -1.74
C PRO A 732 13.09 -24.18 -1.56
N ASP A 733 13.96 -25.19 -1.68
CA ASP A 733 15.42 -25.08 -1.58
C ASP A 733 15.99 -24.58 -0.23
N GLU A 734 15.16 -24.46 0.82
CA GLU A 734 15.58 -24.12 2.18
C GLU A 734 15.64 -25.32 3.13
N ALA A 735 16.37 -25.16 4.23
CA ALA A 735 16.43 -26.16 5.30
C ALA A 735 15.08 -26.24 6.07
N PRO A 736 14.61 -27.46 6.44
CA PRO A 736 13.42 -27.64 7.26
C PRO A 736 13.47 -26.88 8.60
N LEU A 737 12.43 -26.09 8.86
CA LEU A 737 12.24 -25.39 10.13
C LEU A 737 11.28 -26.18 11.03
N LYS A 738 11.66 -26.34 12.31
CA LYS A 738 10.90 -27.10 13.33
C LYS A 738 10.19 -26.23 14.37
N GLY A 739 10.42 -24.92 14.31
CA GLY A 739 9.92 -23.94 15.28
C GLY A 739 8.48 -23.46 15.03
N ALA A 740 7.69 -24.15 14.20
CA ALA A 740 6.33 -23.75 13.85
C ALA A 740 5.30 -24.06 14.96
N LEU A 741 5.47 -25.19 15.63
CA LEU A 741 4.59 -25.65 16.71
C LEU A 741 5.48 -26.31 17.76
N LEU A 742 5.46 -25.78 18.98
CA LEU A 742 6.24 -26.29 20.10
C LEU A 742 5.31 -26.55 21.27
N SER A 743 5.44 -27.70 21.93
CA SER A 743 4.64 -28.01 23.12
C SER A 743 5.47 -28.71 24.19
N ALA A 744 5.40 -28.23 25.42
CA ALA A 744 6.11 -28.79 26.57
C ALA A 744 5.16 -28.99 27.75
N GLU A 745 5.33 -30.10 28.46
CA GLU A 745 4.74 -30.27 29.78
C GLU A 745 5.49 -29.38 30.80
N VAL A 746 4.74 -28.63 31.60
CA VAL A 746 5.29 -27.68 32.57
C VAL A 746 4.58 -27.89 33.91
N GLY A 747 5.24 -28.59 34.83
CA GLY A 747 4.60 -29.03 36.06
C GLY A 747 3.46 -30.00 35.77
N LYS A 748 2.23 -29.66 36.17
CA LYS A 748 1.03 -30.45 35.84
C LYS A 748 0.31 -29.97 34.57
N GLY A 749 0.71 -28.82 34.03
CA GLY A 749 0.07 -28.23 32.85
C GLY A 749 0.95 -28.32 31.61
N ARG A 750 0.62 -27.47 30.63
CA ARG A 750 1.28 -27.46 29.33
C ARG A 750 1.47 -26.03 28.84
N HIS A 751 2.57 -25.80 28.13
CA HIS A 751 2.74 -24.61 27.30
C HIS A 751 2.88 -25.02 25.85
N THR A 752 2.11 -24.39 24.98
CA THR A 752 2.19 -24.55 23.52
C THR A 752 2.43 -23.20 22.86
N HIS A 753 3.45 -23.10 22.01
CA HIS A 753 3.71 -21.94 21.17
C HIS A 753 3.48 -22.32 19.70
N THR A 754 2.80 -21.47 18.94
CA THR A 754 2.59 -21.69 17.50
C THR A 754 2.90 -20.44 16.70
N SER A 755 3.79 -20.60 15.71
CA SER A 755 4.17 -19.58 14.72
C SER A 755 3.35 -19.69 13.42
N LEU A 756 2.41 -20.64 13.35
CA LEU A 756 1.47 -20.77 12.24
C LEU A 756 0.48 -19.59 12.26
N ILE A 757 0.12 -19.07 11.09
CA ILE A 757 -0.83 -17.94 10.97
C ILE A 757 -2.29 -18.35 11.12
N LEU A 758 -2.62 -19.13 12.15
CA LEU A 758 -3.96 -19.69 12.35
C LEU A 758 -5.05 -18.61 12.45
N HIS A 759 -4.75 -17.47 13.08
CA HIS A 759 -5.65 -16.33 13.16
C HIS A 759 -6.11 -15.85 11.76
N HIS A 760 -5.17 -15.73 10.82
CA HIS A 760 -5.44 -15.33 9.44
C HIS A 760 -6.14 -16.43 8.67
N GLN A 761 -5.73 -17.69 8.84
CA GLN A 761 -6.40 -18.83 8.20
C GLN A 761 -7.87 -18.96 8.62
N MET A 762 -8.17 -18.75 9.91
CA MET A 762 -9.55 -18.73 10.41
C MET A 762 -10.33 -17.55 9.82
N ALA A 763 -9.72 -16.36 9.71
CA ALA A 763 -10.34 -15.21 9.03
C ALA A 763 -10.57 -15.45 7.52
N ARG A 764 -9.76 -16.30 6.89
CA ARG A 764 -9.91 -16.78 5.50
C ARG A 764 -10.72 -18.06 5.39
N LEU A 765 -11.38 -18.48 6.48
CA LEU A 765 -12.28 -19.61 6.53
C LEU A 765 -11.66 -20.99 6.19
N VAL A 766 -10.35 -21.16 6.39
CA VAL A 766 -9.66 -22.43 6.07
C VAL A 766 -9.99 -23.51 7.10
N PRO A 767 -10.62 -24.64 6.71
CA PRO A 767 -11.16 -25.62 7.67
C PRO A 767 -10.13 -26.23 8.62
N GLY A 768 -8.93 -26.55 8.11
CA GLY A 768 -7.89 -27.19 8.93
C GLY A 768 -7.38 -26.29 10.05
N ALA A 769 -7.40 -24.97 9.88
CA ALA A 769 -7.04 -24.04 10.94
C ALA A 769 -8.04 -24.07 12.10
N PHE A 770 -9.34 -24.25 11.84
CA PHE A 770 -10.35 -24.42 12.89
C PHE A 770 -10.15 -25.71 13.68
N ARG A 771 -9.88 -26.83 12.99
CA ARG A 771 -9.61 -28.12 13.64
C ARG A 771 -8.34 -28.08 14.48
N LEU A 772 -7.26 -27.51 13.93
CA LEU A 772 -6.01 -27.36 14.67
C LEU A 772 -6.18 -26.43 15.87
N MET A 773 -6.88 -25.30 15.73
CA MET A 773 -7.16 -24.42 16.86
C MET A 773 -8.02 -25.12 17.93
N ALA A 774 -9.01 -25.93 17.55
CA ALA A 774 -9.77 -26.75 18.50
C ALA A 774 -8.90 -27.79 19.24
N ASN A 775 -7.88 -28.34 18.59
CA ASN A 775 -6.89 -29.20 19.26
C ASN A 775 -6.00 -28.40 20.22
N LEU A 776 -5.57 -27.20 19.82
CA LEU A 776 -4.76 -26.32 20.66
C LEU A 776 -5.52 -25.86 21.92
N THR A 777 -6.84 -25.77 21.88
CA THR A 777 -7.62 -25.38 23.06
C THR A 777 -7.92 -26.53 24.03
N ALA A 778 -7.51 -27.77 23.71
CA ALA A 778 -7.71 -28.91 24.59
C ALA A 778 -6.95 -28.73 25.93
N PRO A 779 -7.49 -29.16 27.08
CA PRO A 779 -6.82 -29.05 28.37
C PRO A 779 -5.49 -29.83 28.40
N ALA A 780 -4.61 -29.49 29.34
CA ALA A 780 -3.31 -30.14 29.48
C ALA A 780 -3.44 -31.61 29.94
N THR A 781 -4.28 -31.84 30.94
CA THR A 781 -4.64 -33.17 31.48
C THR A 781 -5.97 -33.63 30.90
N ARG A 782 -6.03 -34.84 30.35
CA ARG A 782 -7.29 -35.50 29.95
C ARG A 782 -8.07 -36.03 31.14
#